data_AF-A0AA36JDA9-F1
#
_entry.id   AF-A0AA36JDA9-F1
#
_cell.length_a   1.000
_cell.length_b   1.000
_cell.length_c   1.000
_cell.angle_alpha   90.00
_cell.angle_beta   90.00
_cell.angle_gamma   90.00
#
_symmetry.space_group_name_H-M   'P 1'
#
loop_
_entity.id
_entity.type
_entity.pdbx_description
1 polymer ?
#
loop_
_entity_poly.entity_id
_entity_poly.type
_entity_poly.pdbx_seq_one_letter_code
_entity_poly.pdbx_strand_id
1 'polypeptide(L)'
;MLGMAVVFLVLASTLLGVAIADKTIGYCIIGAGPAGIQLGHFLHHSGRDYVIFESNAHAGSFFDRFPRHRQLISLNKRNVRQGRSAEFAFRHDWNSLIDVRRANRTRPVTQRSKELFPKADVLAAYLREFAEEQHENIRYNAKVRKISRQAVPAGSGNASQVFVVKLEGGGRARCREVIAAHGLSAPRKGARAIDGVQWTESYEDMPETGEAFEGKSVMVLGMGNAALETAQELQKYTAEVHLLARPRPLPEGGAGVRLAYQTHYVGDIRAGRTTILDTYLLKSLDVFDFDAMLDNKMVVIPCKGSRRCIWLASIDLCADDTCRERFFEATQNLEFMLLMGRIASQHEPQVRELLERLAPGEEGQGWQLDMAEQLDPKIESFFSKNSYPSTLDPMVYNGSYTWVMVKSGLLRRNAELMDAMADFRMKYAAKHTRYPVDHVVRCFGWTMDTNMLDSSTRPEMVDNGKYPKISDTFEVQGVPGFFAAGTIAHSLDFRKSAGGFIHGFRYTARCLFRFLEEKNFGVAWPERLFRLDRVDEFLTSPVHSETVPWLCERETARSSGVAGLAQLLIDRVNEASAPYQMFEMLGDMVVFEKNSSEKVWIGRYLEDVPLNHFHHRFALSPRLTWTFRYSEAFHGPMVLSMDRVGASDAFKAHLSNFLHPYMAFFPANASKPAREFWFPEDVHTQWHADEITMPFRNFLARVVNDVIDSEAEAELVT
;
A
#
# COMPACT_ATOMS: atom_id res chain seq x y z
N MET A 1 -12.30 10.60 70.21
CA MET A 1 -12.93 9.64 69.30
C MET A 1 -13.41 10.39 68.06
N LEU A 2 -13.17 9.85 66.86
CA LEU A 2 -13.31 10.46 65.53
C LEU A 2 -12.34 11.62 65.24
N GLY A 3 -11.23 11.34 64.55
CA GLY A 3 -10.34 12.40 64.07
C GLY A 3 -8.97 11.99 63.52
N MET A 4 -8.61 10.70 63.53
CA MET A 4 -7.27 10.27 63.09
C MET A 4 -7.23 9.08 62.12
N ALA A 5 -8.38 8.54 61.71
CA ALA A 5 -8.45 7.36 60.84
C ALA A 5 -8.65 7.65 59.33
N VAL A 6 -8.81 8.92 58.93
CA VAL A 6 -9.16 9.30 57.53
C VAL A 6 -7.95 9.78 56.71
N VAL A 7 -6.78 10.02 57.34
CA VAL A 7 -5.59 10.51 56.63
C VAL A 7 -4.71 9.38 56.07
N PHE A 8 -4.92 8.13 56.49
CA PHE A 8 -4.16 6.97 55.97
C PHE A 8 -4.80 6.25 54.78
N LEU A 9 -6.04 6.59 54.38
CA LEU A 9 -6.73 5.96 53.25
C LEU A 9 -6.81 6.82 51.98
N VAL A 10 -6.34 8.07 52.03
CA VAL A 10 -6.31 8.99 50.87
C VAL A 10 -4.90 9.19 50.30
N LEU A 11 -3.87 8.63 50.94
CA LEU A 11 -2.49 8.62 50.46
C LEU A 11 -2.06 7.29 49.79
N ALA A 12 -2.98 6.32 49.67
CA ALA A 12 -2.75 5.05 48.97
C ALA A 12 -3.22 5.04 47.51
N SER A 13 -3.88 6.10 47.03
CA SER A 13 -4.45 6.19 45.68
C SER A 13 -3.73 7.16 44.73
N THR A 14 -2.64 7.79 45.16
CA THR A 14 -1.80 8.70 44.34
C THR A 14 -0.37 8.19 44.10
N LEU A 15 -0.12 6.88 44.30
CA LEU A 15 1.18 6.23 44.08
C LEU A 15 1.07 4.91 43.29
N LEU A 16 0.09 4.76 42.39
CA LEU A 16 0.16 3.79 41.28
C LEU A 16 0.79 4.43 40.02
N GLY A 17 1.86 5.20 40.25
CA GLY A 17 2.82 5.56 39.23
C GLY A 17 4.13 4.87 39.56
N VAL A 18 4.56 3.98 38.66
CA VAL A 18 5.94 3.48 38.53
C VAL A 18 6.37 2.39 39.52
N ALA A 19 6.07 1.13 39.17
CA ALA A 19 7.02 0.00 39.25
C ALA A 19 6.52 -1.24 38.48
N ILE A 20 6.23 -1.14 37.18
CA ILE A 20 6.37 -2.31 36.28
C ILE A 20 7.76 -2.22 35.69
N ALA A 21 8.80 -2.58 36.46
CA ALA A 21 10.17 -2.30 36.06
C ALA A 21 11.06 -3.53 35.85
N ASP A 22 10.68 -4.74 36.28
CA ASP A 22 11.60 -5.90 36.18
C ASP A 22 11.10 -7.11 35.38
N LYS A 23 9.81 -7.19 35.03
CA LYS A 23 9.36 -8.27 34.13
C LYS A 23 9.62 -7.89 32.67
N THR A 24 10.38 -8.73 31.97
CA THR A 24 10.49 -8.66 30.51
C THR A 24 9.24 -9.27 29.88
N ILE A 25 8.51 -8.46 29.12
CA ILE A 25 7.32 -8.85 28.38
C ILE A 25 7.75 -9.64 27.14
N GLY A 26 6.96 -10.64 26.73
CA GLY A 26 7.23 -11.40 25.50
C GLY A 26 7.22 -10.49 24.27
N TYR A 27 6.07 -9.88 23.99
CA TYR A 27 5.84 -9.10 22.78
C TYR A 27 5.37 -7.68 23.07
N CYS A 28 6.05 -6.68 22.51
CA CYS A 28 5.59 -5.30 22.51
C CYS A 28 5.14 -4.88 21.12
N ILE A 29 3.85 -4.66 20.95
CA ILE A 29 3.25 -4.22 19.69
C ILE A 29 3.10 -2.70 19.73
N ILE A 30 3.59 -2.02 18.69
CA ILE A 30 3.50 -0.56 18.59
C ILE A 30 2.36 -0.18 17.67
N GLY A 31 1.27 0.35 18.23
CA GLY A 31 0.05 0.80 17.53
C GLY A 31 -1.12 -0.17 17.67
N ALA A 32 -2.30 0.35 18.04
CA ALA A 32 -3.56 -0.39 18.08
C ALA A 32 -4.44 -0.11 16.83
N GLY A 33 -3.79 0.00 15.66
CA GLY A 33 -4.48 -0.11 14.38
C GLY A 33 -4.92 -1.54 14.07
N PRO A 34 -5.56 -1.80 12.91
CA PRO A 34 -6.12 -3.12 12.60
C PRO A 34 -5.10 -4.25 12.67
N ALA A 35 -3.85 -4.02 12.24
CA ALA A 35 -2.80 -5.02 12.30
C ALA A 35 -2.35 -5.34 13.74
N GLY A 36 -2.22 -4.31 14.58
CA GLY A 36 -1.83 -4.46 15.98
C GLY A 36 -2.87 -5.24 16.77
N ILE A 37 -4.16 -4.88 16.64
CA ILE A 37 -5.25 -5.59 17.32
C ILE A 37 -5.54 -6.97 16.72
N GLN A 38 -5.24 -7.20 15.43
CA GLN A 38 -5.32 -8.54 14.83
C GLN A 38 -4.25 -9.48 15.42
N LEU A 39 -3.01 -9.01 15.58
CA LEU A 39 -1.94 -9.78 16.22
C LEU A 39 -2.21 -9.97 17.71
N GLY A 40 -2.63 -8.91 18.41
CA GLY A 40 -3.02 -8.99 19.81
C GLY A 40 -4.14 -10.00 20.05
N HIS A 41 -5.12 -10.07 19.14
CA HIS A 41 -6.18 -11.10 19.17
C HIS A 41 -5.59 -12.52 19.12
N PHE A 42 -4.67 -12.81 18.17
CA PHE A 42 -4.05 -14.13 18.10
C PHE A 42 -3.20 -14.46 19.34
N LEU A 43 -2.42 -13.51 19.84
CA LEU A 43 -1.60 -13.66 21.05
C LEU A 43 -2.44 -13.85 22.32
N HIS A 44 -3.57 -13.14 22.42
CA HIS A 44 -4.53 -13.27 23.51
C HIS A 44 -5.11 -14.68 23.58
N HIS A 45 -5.64 -15.17 22.45
CA HIS A 45 -6.27 -16.49 22.38
C HIS A 45 -5.29 -17.67 22.44
N SER A 46 -3.99 -17.40 22.34
CA SER A 46 -2.91 -18.38 22.59
C SER A 46 -2.22 -18.21 23.96
N GLY A 47 -2.73 -17.32 24.81
CA GLY A 47 -2.23 -17.11 26.17
C GLY A 47 -0.80 -16.57 26.23
N ARG A 48 -0.38 -15.77 25.24
CA ARG A 48 0.98 -15.20 25.18
C ARG A 48 1.07 -13.90 25.98
N ASP A 49 2.26 -13.60 26.50
CA ASP A 49 2.56 -12.37 27.23
C ASP A 49 2.85 -11.22 26.26
N TYR A 50 1.93 -10.27 26.14
CA TYR A 50 2.06 -9.15 25.20
C TYR A 50 1.47 -7.86 25.74
N VAL A 51 1.91 -6.73 25.17
CA VAL A 51 1.34 -5.41 25.38
C VAL A 51 1.27 -4.64 24.07
N ILE A 52 0.19 -3.89 23.86
CA ILE A 52 0.04 -2.97 22.74
C ILE A 52 0.15 -1.54 23.25
N PHE A 53 1.01 -0.72 22.65
CA PHE A 53 1.10 0.71 22.95
C PHE A 53 0.36 1.51 21.89
N GLU A 54 -0.69 2.22 22.29
CA GLU A 54 -1.49 3.10 21.42
C GLU A 54 -1.33 4.55 21.87
N SER A 55 -0.96 5.43 20.95
CA SER A 55 -0.75 6.85 21.24
C SER A 55 -2.05 7.60 21.57
N ASN A 56 -3.19 7.14 21.08
CA ASN A 56 -4.49 7.80 21.22
C ASN A 56 -5.37 7.10 22.27
N ALA A 57 -6.60 7.61 22.44
CA ALA A 57 -7.52 7.16 23.48
C ALA A 57 -8.18 5.79 23.20
N HIS A 58 -8.19 5.30 21.95
CA HIS A 58 -8.86 4.06 21.58
C HIS A 58 -8.25 3.39 20.33
N ALA A 59 -8.59 2.12 20.10
CA ALA A 59 -8.11 1.36 18.96
C ALA A 59 -8.70 1.88 17.64
N GLY A 60 -7.93 1.78 16.55
CA GLY A 60 -8.39 2.23 15.23
C GLY A 60 -8.50 3.75 15.06
N SER A 61 -7.93 4.56 15.97
CA SER A 61 -8.04 6.04 15.98
C SER A 61 -7.68 6.73 14.66
N PHE A 62 -6.80 6.13 13.84
CA PHE A 62 -6.49 6.63 12.50
C PHE A 62 -7.75 6.84 11.64
N PHE A 63 -8.72 5.93 11.76
CA PHE A 63 -9.94 5.94 10.96
C PHE A 63 -11.00 6.94 11.44
N ASP A 64 -10.81 7.62 12.58
CA ASP A 64 -11.67 8.74 12.96
C ASP A 64 -11.33 10.00 12.14
N ARG A 65 -10.09 10.10 11.63
CA ARG A 65 -9.63 11.25 10.82
C ARG A 65 -9.52 10.92 9.34
N PHE A 66 -9.16 9.68 9.00
CA PHE A 66 -8.84 9.27 7.64
C PHE A 66 -9.70 8.12 7.10
N PRO A 67 -9.98 8.06 5.78
CA PRO A 67 -9.79 9.14 4.79
C PRO A 67 -10.50 10.43 5.21
N ARG A 68 -9.97 11.59 4.81
CA ARG A 68 -10.50 12.90 5.24
C ARG A 68 -11.96 13.01 4.88
N HIS A 69 -12.35 12.67 3.66
CA HIS A 69 -13.75 12.72 3.20
C HIS A 69 -14.56 11.45 3.54
N ARG A 70 -14.10 10.70 4.56
CA ARG A 70 -14.77 9.56 5.23
C ARG A 70 -15.18 8.38 4.37
N GLN A 71 -14.97 8.40 3.05
CA GLN A 71 -15.36 7.32 2.15
C GLN A 71 -14.22 6.32 1.95
N LEU A 72 -14.38 5.07 2.40
CA LEU A 72 -13.35 4.05 2.22
C LEU A 72 -13.24 3.60 0.75
N ILE A 73 -12.07 3.03 0.39
CA ILE A 73 -11.83 2.37 -0.91
C ILE A 73 -11.89 0.84 -0.84
N SER A 74 -12.11 0.29 0.35
CA SER A 74 -12.16 -1.14 0.63
C SER A 74 -13.55 -1.71 0.32
N LEU A 75 -13.57 -2.76 -0.51
CA LEU A 75 -14.78 -3.47 -0.90
C LEU A 75 -15.50 -4.08 0.31
N ASN A 76 -16.83 -3.97 0.32
CA ASN A 76 -17.70 -4.52 1.35
C ASN A 76 -18.86 -5.29 0.70
N LYS A 77 -18.54 -6.35 -0.03
CA LYS A 77 -19.55 -7.18 -0.69
C LYS A 77 -20.15 -8.16 0.33
N ARG A 78 -21.40 -7.88 0.71
CA ARG A 78 -22.07 -8.53 1.85
C ARG A 78 -22.56 -9.95 1.57
N ASN A 79 -22.92 -10.21 0.32
CA ASN A 79 -23.58 -11.44 -0.10
C ASN A 79 -22.75 -12.13 -1.18
N VAL A 80 -22.49 -13.41 -0.95
CA VAL A 80 -21.97 -14.36 -1.93
C VAL A 80 -23.07 -15.36 -2.30
N ARG A 81 -22.86 -16.18 -3.34
CA ARG A 81 -23.82 -17.21 -3.74
C ARG A 81 -24.09 -18.19 -2.59
N GLN A 82 -25.29 -18.75 -2.55
CA GLN A 82 -25.66 -19.78 -1.57
C GLN A 82 -24.72 -20.99 -1.69
N GLY A 83 -24.42 -21.64 -0.56
CA GLY A 83 -23.54 -22.82 -0.50
C GLY A 83 -22.05 -22.52 -0.33
N ARG A 84 -21.63 -21.25 -0.38
CA ARG A 84 -20.23 -20.85 -0.14
C ARG A 84 -19.90 -20.73 1.34
N SER A 85 -18.65 -21.04 1.69
CA SER A 85 -18.17 -20.96 3.07
C SER A 85 -18.06 -19.52 3.56
N ALA A 86 -17.97 -19.35 4.88
CA ALA A 86 -17.62 -18.08 5.49
C ALA A 86 -16.22 -17.61 5.07
N GLU A 87 -15.28 -18.54 4.80
CA GLU A 87 -13.95 -18.20 4.30
C GLU A 87 -14.02 -17.62 2.89
N PHE A 88 -14.81 -18.20 1.99
CA PHE A 88 -15.00 -17.64 0.65
C PHE A 88 -15.57 -16.23 0.70
N ALA A 89 -16.53 -15.97 1.61
CA ALA A 89 -17.07 -14.62 1.81
C ALA A 89 -15.97 -13.58 2.16
N PHE A 90 -14.91 -14.00 2.86
CA PHE A 90 -13.75 -13.14 3.16
C PHE A 90 -12.93 -12.73 1.91
N ARG A 91 -13.11 -13.36 0.74
CA ARG A 91 -12.58 -12.84 -0.54
C ARG A 91 -13.16 -11.48 -0.91
N HIS A 92 -14.35 -11.16 -0.41
CA HIS A 92 -15.07 -9.95 -0.77
C HIS A 92 -15.40 -9.02 0.41
N ASP A 93 -14.95 -9.39 1.62
CA ASP A 93 -14.89 -8.51 2.79
C ASP A 93 -13.47 -7.97 2.97
N TRP A 94 -13.27 -6.71 2.59
CA TRP A 94 -11.97 -6.04 2.68
C TRP A 94 -11.74 -5.23 3.95
N ASN A 95 -12.63 -5.34 4.93
CA ASN A 95 -12.66 -4.48 6.11
C ASN A 95 -12.55 -5.26 7.42
N SER A 96 -13.11 -6.47 7.49
CA SER A 96 -13.15 -7.25 8.72
C SER A 96 -11.86 -8.02 8.98
N LEU A 97 -11.52 -8.15 10.26
CA LEU A 97 -10.42 -8.94 10.82
C LEU A 97 -10.83 -10.41 11.00
N ILE A 98 -9.83 -11.29 11.10
CA ILE A 98 -10.01 -12.70 11.40
C ILE A 98 -10.32 -12.83 12.89
N ASP A 99 -11.55 -13.24 13.19
CA ASP A 99 -12.03 -13.50 14.54
C ASP A 99 -12.02 -15.00 14.83
N VAL A 100 -11.15 -15.45 15.74
CA VAL A 100 -11.00 -16.86 16.15
C VAL A 100 -12.04 -17.32 17.17
N ARG A 101 -12.84 -16.41 17.71
CA ARG A 101 -13.92 -16.77 18.63
C ARG A 101 -14.99 -17.59 17.90
N ARG A 102 -15.55 -18.59 18.58
CA ARG A 102 -16.70 -19.36 18.09
C ARG A 102 -18.03 -18.73 18.49
N ALA A 103 -18.17 -18.37 19.77
CA ALA A 103 -19.30 -17.62 20.31
C ALA A 103 -18.94 -16.14 20.51
N ASN A 104 -19.94 -15.24 20.51
CA ASN A 104 -19.76 -13.80 20.73
C ASN A 104 -18.75 -13.12 19.79
N ARG A 105 -18.72 -13.55 18.52
CA ARG A 105 -17.88 -12.94 17.49
C ARG A 105 -18.27 -11.48 17.28
N THR A 106 -17.27 -10.61 17.09
CA THR A 106 -17.52 -9.22 16.71
C THR A 106 -18.20 -9.21 15.35
N ARG A 107 -19.35 -8.55 15.26
CA ARG A 107 -20.13 -8.48 14.03
C ARG A 107 -19.29 -7.87 12.91
N PRO A 108 -19.08 -8.54 11.75
CA PRO A 108 -18.21 -8.03 10.68
C PRO A 108 -18.80 -6.79 9.99
N VAL A 109 -17.95 -6.02 9.31
CA VAL A 109 -18.34 -4.77 8.62
C VAL A 109 -19.41 -5.01 7.54
N THR A 110 -19.39 -6.17 6.89
CA THR A 110 -20.42 -6.63 5.92
C THR A 110 -21.82 -6.71 6.50
N GLN A 111 -21.93 -6.85 7.82
CA GLN A 111 -23.20 -6.83 8.52
C GLN A 111 -23.52 -5.46 9.16
N ARG A 112 -22.58 -4.50 9.14
CA ARG A 112 -22.76 -3.15 9.71
C ARG A 112 -23.13 -2.10 8.66
N SER A 113 -22.61 -2.21 7.44
CA SER A 113 -22.96 -1.31 6.34
C SER A 113 -23.54 -2.06 5.15
N LYS A 114 -24.50 -1.42 4.46
CA LYS A 114 -25.08 -1.88 3.19
C LYS A 114 -24.29 -1.39 1.96
N GLU A 115 -23.42 -0.40 2.12
CA GLU A 115 -22.65 0.21 1.04
C GLU A 115 -21.55 -0.72 0.53
N LEU A 116 -21.29 -0.69 -0.78
CA LEU A 116 -20.20 -1.45 -1.39
C LEU A 116 -18.82 -0.93 -0.97
N PHE A 117 -18.74 0.37 -0.71
CA PHE A 117 -17.61 1.04 -0.11
C PHE A 117 -18.17 1.79 1.11
N PRO A 118 -17.89 1.36 2.34
CA PRO A 118 -18.52 1.94 3.53
C PRO A 118 -17.87 3.26 3.96
N LYS A 119 -18.58 4.04 4.77
CA LYS A 119 -17.99 5.14 5.56
C LYS A 119 -16.95 4.63 6.56
N ALA A 120 -15.91 5.43 6.79
CA ALA A 120 -14.79 5.15 7.68
C ALA A 120 -15.23 4.95 9.13
N ASP A 121 -16.30 5.64 9.55
CA ASP A 121 -16.90 5.54 10.88
C ASP A 121 -17.36 4.12 11.22
N VAL A 122 -17.86 3.38 10.22
CA VAL A 122 -18.26 1.98 10.37
C VAL A 122 -17.06 1.11 10.71
N LEU A 123 -15.93 1.33 10.02
CA LEU A 123 -14.69 0.62 10.28
C LEU A 123 -14.09 1.02 11.63
N ALA A 124 -14.08 2.30 11.96
CA ALA A 124 -13.58 2.79 13.25
C ALA A 124 -14.36 2.16 14.42
N ALA A 125 -15.70 2.15 14.36
CA ALA A 125 -16.54 1.51 15.37
C ALA A 125 -16.29 0.00 15.46
N TYR A 126 -16.16 -0.70 14.33
CA TYR A 126 -15.83 -2.12 14.29
C TYR A 126 -14.48 -2.44 14.97
N LEU A 127 -13.44 -1.66 14.68
CA LEU A 127 -12.11 -1.88 15.26
C LEU A 127 -12.08 -1.62 16.77
N ARG A 128 -12.84 -0.64 17.26
CA ARG A 128 -12.99 -0.39 18.70
C ARG A 128 -13.61 -1.60 19.40
N GLU A 129 -14.74 -2.10 18.88
CA GLU A 129 -15.43 -3.28 19.44
C GLU A 129 -14.56 -4.55 19.36
N PHE A 130 -13.83 -4.74 18.25
CA PHE A 130 -12.92 -5.89 18.10
C PHE A 130 -11.78 -5.88 19.13
N ALA A 131 -11.35 -4.68 19.57
CA ALA A 131 -10.26 -4.52 20.52
C ALA A 131 -10.67 -4.68 21.99
N GLU A 132 -11.96 -4.71 22.32
CA GLU A 132 -12.46 -4.67 23.71
C GLU A 132 -11.94 -5.82 24.58
N GLU A 133 -11.83 -7.05 24.04
CA GLU A 133 -11.30 -8.19 24.82
C GLU A 133 -9.81 -8.01 25.19
N GLN A 134 -9.09 -7.19 24.44
CA GLN A 134 -7.66 -6.93 24.61
C GLN A 134 -7.40 -5.72 25.51
N HIS A 135 -8.45 -5.08 26.06
CA HIS A 135 -8.34 -3.79 26.76
C HIS A 135 -7.30 -3.78 27.90
N GLU A 136 -7.14 -4.89 28.64
CA GLU A 136 -6.14 -4.99 29.72
C GLU A 136 -4.68 -4.99 29.18
N ASN A 137 -4.50 -5.44 27.95
CA ASN A 137 -3.21 -5.52 27.26
C ASN A 137 -2.95 -4.34 26.31
N ILE A 138 -3.94 -3.46 26.09
CA ILE A 138 -3.76 -2.23 25.32
C ILE A 138 -3.55 -1.05 26.27
N ARG A 139 -2.39 -0.41 26.16
CA ARG A 139 -2.07 0.84 26.86
C ARG A 139 -2.40 2.00 25.94
N TYR A 140 -3.56 2.61 26.15
CA TYR A 140 -3.99 3.84 25.48
C TYR A 140 -3.26 5.07 26.03
N ASN A 141 -3.23 6.14 25.24
CA ASN A 141 -2.50 7.38 25.53
C ASN A 141 -1.01 7.13 25.87
N ALA A 142 -0.43 6.06 25.34
CA ALA A 142 0.93 5.62 25.60
C ALA A 142 1.79 5.78 24.35
N LYS A 143 2.12 7.03 24.01
CA LYS A 143 2.95 7.33 22.84
C LYS A 143 4.39 6.85 23.08
N VAL A 144 4.88 5.99 22.21
CA VAL A 144 6.28 5.53 22.22
C VAL A 144 7.18 6.63 21.67
N ARG A 145 8.19 7.03 22.45
CA ARG A 145 9.17 8.06 22.07
C ARG A 145 10.51 7.48 21.63
N LYS A 146 10.92 6.34 22.21
CA LYS A 146 12.20 5.71 21.88
C LYS A 146 12.14 4.19 22.04
N ILE A 147 12.67 3.47 21.06
CA ILE A 147 12.93 2.04 21.09
C ILE A 147 14.44 1.86 20.93
N SER A 148 15.03 1.03 21.78
CA SER A 148 16.48 0.76 21.80
C SER A 148 16.74 -0.69 22.16
N ARG A 149 17.82 -1.29 21.66
CA ARG A 149 18.31 -2.59 22.11
C ARG A 149 19.36 -2.41 23.20
N GLN A 150 19.28 -3.23 24.25
CA GLN A 150 20.23 -3.22 25.35
C GLN A 150 20.72 -4.65 25.62
N ALA A 151 22.00 -4.78 25.93
CA ALA A 151 22.57 -6.04 26.40
C ALA A 151 22.01 -6.37 27.78
N VAL A 152 21.68 -7.64 27.99
CA VAL A 152 21.27 -8.13 29.30
C VAL A 152 22.51 -8.63 30.05
N PRO A 153 22.76 -8.22 31.31
CA PRO A 153 23.86 -8.75 32.09
C PRO A 153 23.76 -10.28 32.25
N ALA A 154 24.88 -10.98 32.08
CA ALA A 154 24.95 -12.43 32.24
C ALA A 154 24.41 -12.85 33.62
N GLY A 155 23.38 -13.71 33.63
CA GLY A 155 22.75 -14.25 34.85
C GLY A 155 21.27 -13.89 35.08
N SER A 156 20.63 -13.10 34.19
CA SER A 156 19.22 -12.68 34.35
C SER A 156 18.22 -13.26 33.33
N GLY A 157 18.65 -14.21 32.50
CA GLY A 157 17.78 -14.98 31.59
C GLY A 157 18.49 -15.52 30.34
N ASN A 158 17.75 -16.23 29.47
CA ASN A 158 18.26 -16.85 28.23
C ASN A 158 18.48 -15.86 27.06
N ALA A 159 18.07 -14.60 27.19
CA ALA A 159 18.18 -13.60 26.11
C ALA A 159 19.45 -12.75 26.29
N SER A 160 20.33 -12.72 25.27
CA SER A 160 21.55 -11.90 25.27
C SER A 160 21.27 -10.40 25.14
N GLN A 161 20.11 -10.03 24.60
CA GLN A 161 19.66 -8.65 24.42
C GLN A 161 18.14 -8.52 24.57
N VAL A 162 17.67 -7.35 25.01
CA VAL A 162 16.25 -6.99 25.12
C VAL A 162 15.98 -5.63 24.49
N PHE A 163 14.74 -5.42 24.08
CA PHE A 163 14.26 -4.11 23.65
C PHE A 163 13.78 -3.31 24.86
N VAL A 164 14.12 -2.03 24.88
CA VAL A 164 13.60 -1.06 25.85
C VAL A 164 12.74 -0.04 25.10
N VAL A 165 11.46 -0.06 25.40
CA VAL A 165 10.44 0.87 24.87
C VAL A 165 10.22 1.96 25.91
N LYS A 166 10.51 3.22 25.55
CA LYS A 166 10.29 4.39 26.39
C LYS A 166 9.07 5.16 25.89
N LEU A 167 8.17 5.46 26.81
CA LEU A 167 6.95 6.21 26.57
C LEU A 167 7.18 7.71 26.80
N GLU A 168 6.37 8.52 26.14
CA GLU A 168 6.14 9.90 26.55
C GLU A 168 5.61 9.93 28.00
N GLY A 169 6.06 10.90 28.80
CA GLY A 169 5.74 10.93 30.25
C GLY A 169 6.61 10.03 31.14
N GLY A 170 7.62 9.33 30.59
CA GLY A 170 8.69 8.69 31.39
C GLY A 170 8.51 7.20 31.69
N GLY A 171 7.39 6.60 31.28
CA GLY A 171 7.18 5.15 31.38
C GLY A 171 8.19 4.34 30.56
N ARG A 172 8.50 3.12 30.99
CA ARG A 172 9.39 2.20 30.27
C ARG A 172 8.86 0.76 30.32
N ALA A 173 9.10 0.01 29.25
CA ALA A 173 8.85 -1.43 29.17
C ALA A 173 10.07 -2.16 28.60
N ARG A 174 10.32 -3.37 29.10
CA ARG A 174 11.33 -4.30 28.56
C ARG A 174 10.60 -5.40 27.79
N CYS A 175 11.06 -5.66 26.57
CA CYS A 175 10.40 -6.59 25.65
C CYS A 175 11.43 -7.56 25.07
N ARG A 176 11.07 -8.84 24.94
CA ARG A 176 11.91 -9.81 24.22
C ARG A 176 11.89 -9.51 22.72
N GLU A 177 10.71 -9.27 22.17
CA GLU A 177 10.50 -8.93 20.76
C GLU A 177 9.59 -7.70 20.63
N VAL A 178 9.80 -6.94 19.56
CA VAL A 178 9.01 -5.75 19.22
C VAL A 178 8.36 -5.97 17.86
N ILE A 179 7.08 -5.64 17.74
CA ILE A 179 6.34 -5.68 16.49
C ILE A 179 5.86 -4.27 16.16
N ALA A 180 6.40 -3.67 15.10
CA ALA A 180 5.91 -2.40 14.60
C ALA A 180 4.59 -2.63 13.83
N ALA A 181 3.50 -2.05 14.34
CA ALA A 181 2.17 -2.11 13.74
C ALA A 181 1.51 -0.71 13.64
N HIS A 182 2.33 0.35 13.68
CA HIS A 182 1.88 1.74 13.73
C HIS A 182 1.52 2.33 12.35
N GLY A 183 1.57 1.51 11.30
CA GLY A 183 1.19 1.91 9.95
C GLY A 183 2.11 2.97 9.31
N LEU A 184 1.64 3.55 8.21
CA LEU A 184 2.29 4.71 7.57
C LEU A 184 1.75 5.98 8.20
N SER A 185 2.37 6.43 9.30
CA SER A 185 1.88 7.53 10.13
C SER A 185 2.56 8.88 9.88
N ALA A 186 3.67 8.92 9.14
CA ALA A 186 4.41 10.15 8.86
C ALA A 186 4.07 10.72 7.46
N PRO A 187 3.44 11.90 7.34
CA PRO A 187 3.14 12.50 6.03
C PRO A 187 4.41 12.94 5.30
N ARG A 188 4.45 12.78 3.98
CA ARG A 188 5.55 13.24 3.15
C ARG A 188 5.57 14.76 3.09
N LYS A 189 6.68 15.35 3.53
CA LYS A 189 6.91 16.80 3.45
C LYS A 189 7.08 17.23 1.99
N GLY A 190 6.52 18.39 1.63
CA GLY A 190 6.58 18.94 0.27
C GLY A 190 7.85 19.71 -0.08
N ALA A 191 8.72 20.01 0.89
CA ALA A 191 9.83 20.96 0.73
C ALA A 191 10.88 20.60 -0.35
N ARG A 192 10.98 19.34 -0.76
CA ARG A 192 11.83 18.95 -1.91
C ARG A 192 11.20 19.30 -3.27
N ALA A 193 9.88 19.18 -3.37
CA ALA A 193 9.15 19.36 -4.62
C ALA A 193 8.58 20.77 -4.80
N ILE A 194 8.47 21.53 -3.70
CA ILE A 194 7.80 22.83 -3.66
C ILE A 194 8.69 23.85 -2.95
N ASP A 195 9.01 24.93 -3.66
CA ASP A 195 9.50 26.17 -3.09
C ASP A 195 8.32 27.07 -2.72
N GLY A 196 8.24 27.53 -1.46
CA GLY A 196 7.06 28.19 -0.92
C GLY A 196 6.06 27.21 -0.27
N VAL A 197 6.56 26.08 0.25
CA VAL A 197 5.72 25.02 0.84
C VAL A 197 4.87 25.50 2.02
N GLN A 198 5.31 26.53 2.73
CA GLN A 198 4.55 27.15 3.83
C GLN A 198 3.23 27.79 3.38
N TRP A 199 3.07 28.07 2.08
CA TRP A 199 1.86 28.64 1.50
C TRP A 199 0.86 27.59 1.01
N THR A 200 1.14 26.33 1.30
CA THR A 200 0.34 25.17 0.89
C THR A 200 -0.20 24.42 2.10
N GLU A 201 -1.41 23.89 1.95
CA GLU A 201 -2.08 23.08 2.95
C GLU A 201 -1.73 21.61 2.76
N SER A 202 -1.76 20.86 3.86
CA SER A 202 -1.55 19.42 3.87
C SER A 202 -2.90 18.69 3.86
N TYR A 203 -3.01 17.57 3.15
CA TYR A 203 -4.20 16.70 3.21
C TYR A 203 -4.54 16.27 4.64
N GLU A 204 -3.54 16.03 5.49
CA GLU A 204 -3.82 15.69 6.89
C GLU A 204 -4.62 16.78 7.61
N ASP A 205 -4.36 18.05 7.34
CA ASP A 205 -4.87 19.20 8.10
C ASP A 205 -6.07 19.91 7.45
N MET A 206 -6.46 19.51 6.23
CA MET A 206 -7.61 20.12 5.55
C MET A 206 -8.95 19.76 6.21
N PRO A 207 -10.01 20.58 6.05
CA PRO A 207 -11.36 20.27 6.50
C PRO A 207 -11.92 18.94 5.96
N GLU A 208 -12.87 18.35 6.69
CA GLU A 208 -13.54 17.11 6.31
C GLU A 208 -14.48 17.28 5.11
N THR A 209 -15.14 18.44 5.03
CA THR A 209 -16.07 18.81 3.95
C THR A 209 -15.47 19.91 3.09
N GLY A 210 -16.02 20.08 1.89
CA GLY A 210 -15.59 21.13 0.96
C GLY A 210 -16.18 22.51 1.23
N GLU A 211 -17.01 22.69 2.27
CA GLU A 211 -17.73 23.96 2.55
C GLU A 211 -16.77 25.15 2.72
N ALA A 212 -15.59 24.94 3.30
CA ALA A 212 -14.57 25.98 3.44
C ALA A 212 -13.99 26.46 2.10
N PHE A 213 -14.27 25.73 1.02
CA PHE A 213 -13.80 25.95 -0.35
C PHE A 213 -14.92 26.42 -1.30
N GLU A 214 -16.10 26.77 -0.78
CA GLU A 214 -17.24 27.23 -1.56
C GLU A 214 -16.88 28.40 -2.49
N GLY A 215 -17.12 28.24 -3.79
CA GLY A 215 -16.83 29.22 -4.83
C GLY A 215 -15.33 29.50 -5.09
N LYS A 216 -14.42 28.76 -4.44
CA LYS A 216 -12.97 28.99 -4.55
C LYS A 216 -12.31 28.09 -5.60
N SER A 217 -11.15 28.52 -6.05
CA SER A 217 -10.23 27.76 -6.91
C SER A 217 -9.23 26.97 -6.07
N VAL A 218 -9.10 25.67 -6.35
CA VAL A 218 -8.24 24.77 -5.55
C VAL A 218 -7.30 23.98 -6.43
N MET A 219 -6.01 24.03 -6.11
CA MET A 219 -5.00 23.16 -6.71
C MET A 219 -4.67 21.98 -5.80
N VAL A 220 -4.89 20.75 -6.28
CA VAL A 220 -4.57 19.50 -5.58
C VAL A 220 -3.28 18.92 -6.14
N LEU A 221 -2.29 18.66 -5.28
CA LEU A 221 -0.99 18.14 -5.68
C LEU A 221 -0.87 16.66 -5.33
N GLY A 222 -0.71 15.81 -6.34
CA GLY A 222 -0.57 14.36 -6.24
C GLY A 222 -1.61 13.58 -7.04
N MET A 223 -1.39 12.27 -7.21
CA MET A 223 -2.24 11.37 -8.01
C MET A 223 -2.45 10.02 -7.32
N GLY A 224 -2.47 10.03 -5.99
CA GLY A 224 -2.86 8.87 -5.17
C GLY A 224 -4.33 8.95 -4.78
N ASN A 225 -4.85 7.89 -4.15
CA ASN A 225 -6.26 7.84 -3.70
C ASN A 225 -6.68 9.06 -2.85
N ALA A 226 -5.79 9.59 -1.99
CA ALA A 226 -6.03 10.81 -1.21
C ALA A 226 -6.27 12.07 -2.08
N ALA A 227 -5.48 12.24 -3.15
CA ALA A 227 -5.65 13.37 -4.07
C ALA A 227 -6.97 13.27 -4.83
N LEU A 228 -7.32 12.07 -5.30
CA LEU A 228 -8.52 11.85 -6.11
C LEU A 228 -9.80 11.93 -5.27
N GLU A 229 -9.81 11.49 -4.00
CA GLU A 229 -10.96 11.80 -3.13
C GLU A 229 -11.07 13.28 -2.82
N THR A 230 -9.94 13.97 -2.65
CA THR A 230 -9.92 15.40 -2.37
C THR A 230 -10.53 16.15 -3.54
N ALA A 231 -10.05 15.89 -4.76
CA ALA A 231 -10.60 16.48 -5.96
C ALA A 231 -12.10 16.18 -6.08
N GLN A 232 -12.50 14.91 -5.96
CA GLN A 232 -13.90 14.51 -6.10
C GLN A 232 -14.83 15.14 -5.05
N GLU A 233 -14.40 15.29 -3.79
CA GLU A 233 -15.21 15.94 -2.77
C GLU A 233 -15.32 17.45 -3.03
N LEU A 234 -14.21 18.10 -3.37
CA LEU A 234 -14.16 19.54 -3.56
C LEU A 234 -14.93 20.01 -4.80
N GLN A 235 -15.02 19.19 -5.86
CA GLN A 235 -15.75 19.49 -7.09
C GLN A 235 -17.21 19.95 -6.88
N LYS A 236 -17.83 19.60 -5.75
CA LYS A 236 -19.21 20.00 -5.42
C LYS A 236 -19.32 21.46 -4.96
N TYR A 237 -18.22 22.05 -4.49
CA TYR A 237 -18.19 23.34 -3.79
C TYR A 237 -17.33 24.38 -4.52
N THR A 238 -16.25 23.94 -5.17
CA THR A 238 -15.26 24.83 -5.79
C THR A 238 -15.69 25.36 -7.14
N ALA A 239 -15.17 26.52 -7.53
CA ALA A 239 -15.31 27.05 -8.88
C ALA A 239 -14.50 26.24 -9.92
N GLU A 240 -13.32 25.74 -9.51
CA GLU A 240 -12.46 24.89 -10.33
C GLU A 240 -11.50 24.08 -9.43
N VAL A 241 -11.18 22.85 -9.86
CA VAL A 241 -10.17 21.99 -9.24
C VAL A 241 -9.09 21.65 -10.26
N HIS A 242 -7.84 22.00 -9.94
CA HIS A 242 -6.68 21.63 -10.73
C HIS A 242 -5.87 20.54 -10.03
N LEU A 243 -5.83 19.34 -10.59
CA LEU A 243 -5.01 18.24 -10.11
C LEU A 243 -3.70 18.19 -10.88
N LEU A 244 -2.58 18.44 -10.18
CA LEU A 244 -1.23 18.37 -10.75
C LEU A 244 -0.44 17.23 -10.11
N ALA A 245 0.28 16.45 -10.92
CA ALA A 245 1.02 15.30 -10.43
C ALA A 245 2.27 14.98 -11.25
N ARG A 246 2.89 13.85 -10.89
CA ARG A 246 3.99 13.20 -11.62
C ARG A 246 3.51 11.86 -12.18
N PRO A 247 4.02 11.44 -13.34
CA PRO A 247 3.65 10.16 -13.90
C PRO A 247 4.24 9.06 -13.01
N ARG A 248 3.54 7.92 -12.92
CA ARG A 248 3.97 6.77 -12.12
C ARG A 248 4.35 5.62 -13.03
N PRO A 249 5.42 4.84 -12.73
CA PRO A 249 5.79 3.68 -13.53
C PRO A 249 4.59 2.73 -13.71
N LEU A 250 4.32 2.30 -14.94
CA LEU A 250 3.22 1.38 -15.28
C LEU A 250 3.73 -0.07 -15.34
N PRO A 251 2.89 -1.08 -15.08
CA PRO A 251 3.29 -2.50 -15.22
C PRO A 251 3.76 -2.85 -16.64
N GLU A 252 3.12 -2.30 -17.68
CA GLU A 252 3.48 -2.43 -19.10
C GLU A 252 4.79 -1.75 -19.51
N GLY A 253 5.47 -1.08 -18.58
CA GLY A 253 6.58 -0.19 -18.89
C GLY A 253 6.12 1.24 -19.19
N GLY A 254 7.08 2.17 -19.19
CA GLY A 254 6.78 3.60 -19.27
C GLY A 254 6.18 4.16 -17.97
N ALA A 255 5.54 5.33 -18.05
CA ALA A 255 4.96 6.03 -16.91
C ALA A 255 3.65 6.74 -17.27
N GLY A 256 2.71 6.79 -16.32
CA GLY A 256 1.41 7.42 -16.53
C GLY A 256 0.49 7.34 -15.30
N VAL A 257 -0.82 7.30 -15.56
CA VAL A 257 -1.85 7.20 -14.53
C VAL A 257 -2.09 5.73 -14.18
N ARG A 258 -1.83 5.33 -12.93
CA ARG A 258 -2.11 3.96 -12.48
C ARG A 258 -3.54 3.83 -11.96
N LEU A 259 -4.38 3.16 -12.76
CA LEU A 259 -5.76 2.84 -12.43
C LEU A 259 -5.84 1.40 -11.91
N ALA A 260 -6.56 1.19 -10.81
CA ALA A 260 -6.62 -0.11 -10.13
C ALA A 260 -7.19 -1.23 -11.02
N TYR A 261 -8.11 -0.89 -11.94
CA TYR A 261 -8.67 -1.87 -12.86
C TYR A 261 -7.69 -2.27 -13.98
N GLN A 262 -6.72 -1.42 -14.34
CA GLN A 262 -5.68 -1.73 -15.34
C GLN A 262 -4.46 -2.41 -14.73
N THR A 263 -4.18 -2.14 -13.46
CA THR A 263 -2.96 -2.64 -12.79
C THR A 263 -3.23 -3.85 -11.92
N HIS A 264 -4.51 -4.17 -11.70
CA HIS A 264 -5.00 -5.17 -10.72
C HIS A 264 -4.57 -4.92 -9.27
N TYR A 265 -3.89 -3.82 -9.00
CA TYR A 265 -3.40 -3.47 -7.67
C TYR A 265 -4.40 -2.55 -6.96
N VAL A 266 -4.98 -3.04 -5.88
CA VAL A 266 -6.03 -2.35 -5.10
C VAL A 266 -5.60 -0.99 -4.52
N GLY A 267 -4.30 -0.75 -4.38
CA GLY A 267 -3.74 0.52 -3.90
C GLY A 267 -3.67 1.64 -4.93
N ASP A 268 -3.89 1.33 -6.20
CA ASP A 268 -3.95 2.32 -7.29
C ASP A 268 -5.34 3.00 -7.34
N ILE A 269 -5.50 3.96 -8.25
CA ILE A 269 -6.68 4.84 -8.25
C ILE A 269 -7.94 4.02 -8.53
N ARG A 270 -8.94 4.15 -7.65
CA ARG A 270 -10.24 3.49 -7.82
C ARG A 270 -11.08 4.23 -8.87
N ALA A 271 -11.75 3.47 -9.74
CA ALA A 271 -12.66 4.02 -10.75
C ALA A 271 -13.76 4.93 -10.15
N GLY A 272 -14.23 4.63 -8.93
CA GLY A 272 -15.21 5.48 -8.24
C GLY A 272 -14.70 6.87 -7.84
N ARG A 273 -13.41 7.18 -8.04
CA ARG A 273 -12.77 8.46 -7.69
C ARG A 273 -12.20 9.20 -8.92
N THR A 274 -12.58 8.82 -10.13
CA THR A 274 -12.02 9.40 -11.37
C THR A 274 -12.93 10.44 -12.02
N THR A 275 -13.93 10.98 -11.32
CA THR A 275 -14.84 12.01 -11.85
C THR A 275 -14.11 13.23 -12.40
N ILE A 276 -12.94 13.58 -11.84
CA ILE A 276 -12.07 14.65 -12.34
C ILE A 276 -11.60 14.41 -13.79
N LEU A 277 -11.50 13.16 -14.24
CA LEU A 277 -11.14 12.85 -15.63
C LEU A 277 -12.29 13.23 -16.57
N ASP A 278 -13.54 13.00 -16.16
CA ASP A 278 -14.71 13.36 -16.96
C ASP A 278 -14.82 14.88 -17.08
N THR A 279 -14.73 15.59 -15.95
CA THR A 279 -14.85 17.06 -15.96
C THR A 279 -13.69 17.72 -16.71
N TYR A 280 -12.47 17.20 -16.60
CA TYR A 280 -11.34 17.68 -17.39
C TYR A 280 -11.54 17.45 -18.90
N LEU A 281 -11.81 16.20 -19.31
CA LEU A 281 -11.91 15.84 -20.73
C LEU A 281 -13.13 16.46 -21.42
N LEU A 282 -14.23 16.63 -20.67
CA LEU A 282 -15.45 17.28 -21.15
C LEU A 282 -15.45 18.81 -20.95
N LYS A 283 -14.30 19.39 -20.57
CA LYS A 283 -14.07 20.84 -20.43
C LYS A 283 -15.00 21.55 -19.44
N SER A 284 -15.27 20.93 -18.30
CA SER A 284 -16.01 21.52 -17.18
C SER A 284 -15.08 22.23 -16.19
N LEU A 285 -14.21 23.12 -16.68
CA LEU A 285 -13.26 23.98 -15.94
C LEU A 285 -12.11 23.29 -15.21
N ASP A 286 -12.28 22.04 -14.78
CA ASP A 286 -11.24 21.32 -14.05
C ASP A 286 -10.02 20.97 -14.92
N VAL A 287 -8.86 20.81 -14.27
CA VAL A 287 -7.59 20.43 -14.92
C VAL A 287 -7.07 19.13 -14.32
N PHE A 288 -6.64 18.20 -15.17
CA PHE A 288 -5.92 17.01 -14.78
C PHE A 288 -4.60 16.93 -15.55
N ASP A 289 -3.51 17.33 -14.89
CA ASP A 289 -2.17 17.33 -15.45
C ASP A 289 -1.28 16.37 -14.64
N PHE A 290 -0.95 15.23 -15.24
CA PHE A 290 -0.23 14.16 -14.55
C PHE A 290 1.28 14.16 -14.81
N ASP A 291 1.79 15.05 -15.67
CA ASP A 291 3.21 15.16 -15.99
C ASP A 291 3.83 16.54 -15.69
N ALA A 292 3.03 17.53 -15.30
CA ALA A 292 3.44 18.86 -14.85
C ALA A 292 4.65 18.87 -13.90
N MET A 293 4.68 17.97 -12.93
CA MET A 293 5.72 17.94 -11.90
C MET A 293 6.91 17.02 -12.25
N LEU A 294 6.96 16.46 -13.46
CA LEU A 294 8.12 15.69 -13.92
C LEU A 294 9.31 16.65 -14.08
N ASP A 295 10.39 16.39 -13.34
CA ASP A 295 11.64 17.17 -13.33
C ASP A 295 11.51 18.68 -13.01
N ASN A 296 10.32 19.13 -12.61
CA ASN A 296 10.05 20.51 -12.23
C ASN A 296 9.92 20.65 -10.71
N LYS A 297 10.46 21.75 -10.16
CA LYS A 297 10.10 22.25 -8.84
C LYS A 297 8.90 23.19 -8.99
N MET A 298 7.91 23.06 -8.12
CA MET A 298 6.79 23.99 -8.06
C MET A 298 7.17 25.21 -7.22
N VAL A 299 6.98 26.40 -7.75
CA VAL A 299 7.21 27.66 -7.03
C VAL A 299 5.86 28.27 -6.67
N VAL A 300 5.64 28.52 -5.39
CA VAL A 300 4.39 29.08 -4.84
C VAL A 300 4.69 30.38 -4.12
N ILE A 301 4.12 31.49 -4.61
CA ILE A 301 4.28 32.82 -4.04
C ILE A 301 2.88 33.42 -3.79
N PRO A 302 2.60 34.03 -2.60
CA PRO A 302 1.36 34.76 -2.37
C PRO A 302 1.19 35.90 -3.38
N CYS A 303 -0.03 36.09 -3.86
CA CYS A 303 -0.39 37.19 -4.77
C CYS A 303 -1.88 37.49 -4.66
N LYS A 304 -2.30 38.67 -5.14
CA LYS A 304 -3.69 39.14 -5.15
C LYS A 304 -4.36 38.99 -3.79
N GLY A 305 -3.68 39.54 -2.77
CA GLY A 305 -4.09 39.44 -1.38
C GLY A 305 -3.80 38.07 -0.78
N SER A 306 -4.79 37.16 -0.81
CA SER A 306 -4.72 35.85 -0.15
C SER A 306 -4.53 34.67 -1.11
N ARG A 307 -4.42 34.92 -2.42
CA ARG A 307 -4.29 33.87 -3.43
C ARG A 307 -2.82 33.44 -3.60
N ARG A 308 -2.61 32.37 -4.34
CA ARG A 308 -1.30 31.76 -4.60
C ARG A 308 -1.04 31.77 -6.11
N CYS A 309 0.07 32.39 -6.50
CA CYS A 309 0.58 32.33 -7.87
C CYS A 309 1.58 31.17 -7.97
N ILE A 310 1.47 30.39 -9.05
CA ILE A 310 2.16 29.11 -9.17
C ILE A 310 2.94 29.04 -10.48
N TRP A 311 4.14 28.48 -10.41
CA TRP A 311 4.97 28.15 -11.57
C TRP A 311 5.52 26.73 -11.45
N LEU A 312 5.77 26.13 -12.61
CA LEU A 312 6.58 24.93 -12.74
C LEU A 312 7.93 25.38 -13.28
N ALA A 313 8.98 25.26 -12.47
CA ALA A 313 10.33 25.70 -12.78
C ALA A 313 11.24 24.50 -12.95
N SER A 314 11.85 24.36 -14.13
CA SER A 314 12.92 23.39 -14.39
C SER A 314 14.26 23.94 -13.87
N ILE A 315 15.26 23.06 -13.81
CA ILE A 315 16.62 23.44 -13.39
C ILE A 315 17.25 24.52 -14.30
N ASP A 316 16.88 24.55 -15.58
CA ASP A 316 17.38 25.52 -16.56
C ASP A 316 16.92 26.95 -16.25
N LEU A 317 15.82 27.09 -15.50
CA LEU A 317 15.30 28.38 -15.05
C LEU A 317 15.95 28.85 -13.74
N CYS A 318 16.94 28.14 -13.18
CA CYS A 318 17.67 28.64 -12.03
C CYS A 318 18.45 29.92 -12.37
N ALA A 319 18.25 30.97 -11.57
CA ALA A 319 18.84 32.28 -11.77
C ALA A 319 20.28 32.39 -11.22
N ASP A 320 20.70 31.46 -10.36
CA ASP A 320 22.04 31.40 -9.78
C ASP A 320 22.52 29.94 -9.57
N ASP A 321 23.80 29.80 -9.24
CA ASP A 321 24.42 28.48 -9.02
C ASP A 321 23.89 27.80 -7.75
N THR A 322 23.49 28.57 -6.74
CA THR A 322 22.89 28.02 -5.51
C THR A 322 21.58 27.29 -5.82
N CYS A 323 20.74 27.85 -6.70
CA CYS A 323 19.52 27.22 -7.19
C CYS A 323 19.85 25.92 -7.92
N ARG A 324 20.85 25.92 -8.81
CA ARG A 324 21.24 24.73 -9.61
C ARG A 324 21.76 23.60 -8.72
N GLU A 325 22.69 23.91 -7.84
CA GLU A 325 23.30 22.95 -6.91
C GLU A 325 22.26 22.32 -5.99
N ARG A 326 21.30 23.12 -5.52
CA ARG A 326 20.34 22.72 -4.50
C ARG A 326 18.93 22.45 -5.03
N PHE A 327 18.78 22.33 -6.35
CA PHE A 327 17.47 22.15 -7.01
C PHE A 327 16.73 20.92 -6.48
N PHE A 328 17.44 19.79 -6.33
CA PHE A 328 16.88 18.52 -5.85
C PHE A 328 16.84 18.38 -4.31
N GLU A 329 17.30 19.40 -3.59
CA GLU A 329 17.29 19.45 -2.13
C GLU A 329 15.98 20.03 -1.56
N ALA A 330 15.76 19.81 -0.26
CA ALA A 330 14.67 20.42 0.48
C ALA A 330 15.02 21.88 0.85
N THR A 331 14.84 22.78 -0.12
CA THR A 331 15.18 24.20 -0.03
C THR A 331 13.99 25.10 -0.29
N GLN A 332 14.00 26.30 0.28
CA GLN A 332 12.96 27.32 0.13
C GLN A 332 13.60 28.64 -0.29
N ASN A 333 12.86 29.46 -1.03
CA ASN A 333 13.31 30.74 -1.58
C ASN A 333 14.55 30.59 -2.48
N LEU A 334 14.65 29.52 -3.27
CA LEU A 334 15.60 29.45 -4.37
C LEU A 334 15.26 30.53 -5.42
N GLU A 335 16.29 30.99 -6.12
CA GLU A 335 16.16 32.03 -7.13
C GLU A 335 15.96 31.44 -8.53
N PHE A 336 14.77 31.66 -9.10
CA PHE A 336 14.38 31.22 -10.43
C PHE A 336 14.06 32.40 -11.34
N MET A 337 14.40 32.30 -12.62
CA MET A 337 13.83 33.12 -13.70
C MET A 337 12.43 32.59 -14.03
N LEU A 338 11.40 33.27 -13.53
CA LEU A 338 10.02 32.84 -13.73
C LEU A 338 9.43 33.47 -14.99
N LEU A 339 8.88 32.62 -15.85
CA LEU A 339 8.20 33.03 -17.08
C LEU A 339 6.84 33.65 -16.79
N MET A 340 6.68 34.95 -17.09
CA MET A 340 5.43 35.69 -16.90
C MET A 340 4.49 35.59 -18.11
N GLY A 341 5.02 35.40 -19.32
CA GLY A 341 4.17 35.26 -20.50
C GLY A 341 4.87 35.73 -21.76
N ARG A 342 4.16 35.62 -22.87
CA ARG A 342 4.66 35.99 -24.20
C ARG A 342 3.81 37.11 -24.76
N ILE A 343 4.46 38.18 -25.21
CA ILE A 343 3.80 39.32 -25.85
C ILE A 343 4.30 39.47 -27.28
N ALA A 344 3.49 40.08 -28.15
CA ALA A 344 3.98 40.56 -29.44
C ALA A 344 4.98 41.70 -29.19
N SER A 345 6.10 41.74 -29.91
CA SER A 345 7.22 42.66 -29.62
C SER A 345 6.83 44.14 -29.66
N GLN A 346 5.76 44.50 -30.39
CA GLN A 346 5.17 45.84 -30.38
C GLN A 346 4.64 46.31 -29.01
N HIS A 347 4.34 45.38 -28.09
CA HIS A 347 3.91 45.68 -26.72
C HIS A 347 5.08 45.76 -25.73
N GLU A 348 6.31 45.48 -26.18
CA GLU A 348 7.49 45.48 -25.31
C GLU A 348 7.73 46.83 -24.60
N PRO A 349 7.61 48.01 -25.27
CA PRO A 349 7.82 49.29 -24.60
C PRO A 349 6.87 49.51 -23.41
N GLN A 350 5.61 49.07 -23.55
CA GLN A 350 4.58 49.21 -22.51
C GLN A 350 4.89 48.33 -21.28
N VAL A 351 5.39 47.12 -21.50
CA VAL A 351 5.77 46.22 -20.41
C VAL A 351 7.05 46.68 -19.72
N ARG A 352 8.02 47.16 -20.50
CA ARG A 352 9.27 47.72 -19.98
C ARG A 352 8.99 48.92 -19.07
N GLU A 353 8.12 49.85 -19.50
CA GLU A 353 7.69 50.99 -18.67
C GLU A 353 7.06 50.54 -17.35
N LEU A 354 6.20 49.51 -17.38
CA LEU A 354 5.59 48.94 -16.17
C LEU A 354 6.64 48.35 -15.22
N LEU A 355 7.58 47.57 -15.75
CA LEU A 355 8.64 46.93 -14.97
C LEU A 355 9.61 47.95 -14.37
N GLU A 356 10.05 48.95 -15.13
CA GLU A 356 10.89 50.04 -14.62
C GLU A 356 10.19 50.88 -13.56
N ARG A 357 8.88 51.11 -13.71
CA ARG A 357 8.11 51.85 -12.70
C ARG A 357 8.01 51.09 -11.38
N LEU A 358 7.80 49.78 -11.42
CA LEU A 358 7.56 48.94 -10.23
C LEU A 358 8.84 48.35 -9.64
N ALA A 359 9.90 48.22 -10.43
CA ALA A 359 11.20 47.67 -10.07
C ALA A 359 12.32 48.43 -10.83
N PRO A 360 12.55 49.71 -10.49
CA PRO A 360 13.50 50.56 -11.20
C PRO A 360 14.93 50.05 -11.08
N GLY A 361 15.66 50.02 -12.20
CA GLY A 361 17.07 49.61 -12.23
C GLY A 361 17.32 48.11 -12.02
N GLU A 362 16.26 47.29 -12.05
CA GLU A 362 16.35 45.83 -11.97
C GLU A 362 16.40 45.16 -13.36
N GLU A 363 16.50 45.93 -14.45
CA GLU A 363 16.70 45.35 -15.79
C GLU A 363 18.01 44.55 -15.86
N GLY A 364 17.93 43.31 -16.37
CA GLY A 364 19.05 42.36 -16.46
C GLY A 364 19.47 41.75 -15.12
N GLN A 365 19.12 42.37 -13.99
CA GLN A 365 19.43 41.85 -12.64
C GLN A 365 18.26 41.13 -11.99
N GLY A 366 17.03 41.62 -12.15
CA GLY A 366 15.81 41.14 -11.51
C GLY A 366 14.69 40.82 -12.51
N TRP A 367 14.70 41.41 -13.70
CA TRP A 367 13.80 41.04 -14.81
C TRP A 367 14.51 41.21 -16.15
N GLN A 368 14.04 40.49 -17.17
CA GLN A 368 14.56 40.61 -18.53
C GLN A 368 13.48 40.34 -19.58
N LEU A 369 13.74 40.86 -20.78
CA LEU A 369 12.87 40.77 -21.95
C LEU A 369 13.69 40.10 -23.07
N ASP A 370 13.38 38.84 -23.34
CA ASP A 370 14.14 38.02 -24.28
C ASP A 370 13.32 37.75 -25.54
N MET A 371 13.94 37.84 -26.71
CA MET A 371 13.29 37.46 -27.96
C MET A 371 12.88 35.98 -27.89
N ALA A 372 11.59 35.72 -28.11
CA ALA A 372 11.08 34.36 -28.15
C ALA A 372 11.40 33.77 -29.54
N GLU A 373 12.38 32.86 -29.61
CA GLU A 373 12.64 32.08 -30.82
C GLU A 373 11.36 31.37 -31.31
N GLN A 374 11.19 31.24 -32.64
CA GLN A 374 10.09 30.46 -33.22
C GLN A 374 10.32 28.97 -32.97
N LEU A 375 9.21 28.28 -32.64
CA LEU A 375 9.04 26.82 -32.47
C LEU A 375 10.23 26.06 -31.85
N ASP A 376 10.04 25.55 -30.62
CA ASP A 376 10.98 24.61 -29.98
C ASP A 376 11.34 23.47 -30.97
N PRO A 377 12.63 23.25 -31.27
CA PRO A 377 13.08 22.19 -32.20
C PRO A 377 12.55 20.79 -31.83
N LYS A 378 12.25 20.54 -30.55
CA LYS A 378 11.64 19.28 -30.08
C LYS A 378 10.19 19.14 -30.54
N ILE A 379 9.46 20.25 -30.63
CA ILE A 379 8.08 20.29 -31.12
C ILE A 379 8.04 20.02 -32.63
N GLU A 380 8.98 20.57 -33.40
CA GLU A 380 9.13 20.25 -34.83
C GLU A 380 9.44 18.77 -35.07
N SER A 381 10.30 18.17 -34.25
CA SER A 381 10.59 16.72 -34.29
C SER A 381 9.37 15.85 -33.94
N PHE A 382 8.51 16.30 -33.04
CA PHE A 382 7.28 15.60 -32.68
C PHE A 382 6.23 15.65 -33.80
N PHE A 383 6.01 16.81 -34.41
CA PHE A 383 5.06 16.97 -35.51
C PHE A 383 5.47 16.20 -36.77
N SER A 384 6.77 16.17 -37.08
CA SER A 384 7.33 15.41 -38.21
C SER A 384 7.20 13.89 -38.04
N LYS A 385 7.19 13.37 -36.81
CA LYS A 385 7.05 11.92 -36.54
C LYS A 385 5.60 11.42 -36.53
N ASN A 386 4.62 12.28 -36.23
CA ASN A 386 3.23 11.87 -35.98
C ASN A 386 2.26 12.15 -37.14
N SER A 387 2.76 12.45 -38.35
CA SER A 387 1.94 12.62 -39.57
C SER A 387 0.78 13.59 -39.40
N TYR A 388 0.95 14.66 -38.60
CA TYR A 388 -0.04 15.73 -38.54
C TYR A 388 -0.07 16.46 -39.89
N PRO A 389 -1.24 16.81 -40.43
CA PRO A 389 -1.31 17.58 -41.66
C PRO A 389 -0.56 18.91 -41.46
N SER A 390 0.45 19.16 -42.31
CA SER A 390 1.26 20.38 -42.37
C SER A 390 0.49 21.59 -42.92
N THR A 391 -0.84 21.62 -42.75
CA THR A 391 -1.73 22.67 -43.26
C THR A 391 -1.74 23.93 -42.36
N LEU A 392 -0.77 24.08 -41.46
CA LEU A 392 -0.62 25.31 -40.70
C LEU A 392 -0.11 26.40 -41.65
N ASP A 393 -0.96 27.38 -41.95
CA ASP A 393 -0.59 28.55 -42.74
C ASP A 393 0.52 29.34 -42.02
N PRO A 394 1.75 29.41 -42.55
CA PRO A 394 2.85 30.13 -41.92
C PRO A 394 2.56 31.62 -41.72
N MET A 395 1.69 32.23 -42.56
CA MET A 395 1.30 33.63 -42.40
C MET A 395 0.50 33.85 -41.10
N VAL A 396 -0.28 32.87 -40.63
CA VAL A 396 -1.06 32.98 -39.39
C VAL A 396 -0.14 33.06 -38.16
N TYR A 397 1.03 32.44 -38.22
CA TYR A 397 2.00 32.39 -37.11
C TYR A 397 3.21 33.30 -37.33
N ASN A 398 3.22 34.09 -38.40
CA ASN A 398 4.28 35.05 -38.69
C ASN A 398 4.20 36.25 -37.75
N GLY A 399 5.05 36.28 -36.72
CA GLY A 399 5.13 37.37 -35.76
C GLY A 399 6.38 37.27 -34.89
N SER A 400 6.90 38.43 -34.49
CA SER A 400 7.96 38.54 -33.48
C SER A 400 7.33 38.64 -32.09
N TYR A 401 7.86 37.85 -31.16
CA TYR A 401 7.38 37.78 -29.79
C TYR A 401 8.53 37.96 -28.80
N THR A 402 8.22 38.49 -27.62
CA THR A 402 9.15 38.69 -26.51
C THR A 402 8.64 37.92 -25.29
N TRP A 403 9.53 37.14 -24.65
CA TRP A 403 9.33 36.53 -23.34
C TRP A 403 9.58 37.55 -22.23
N VAL A 404 8.65 37.63 -21.29
CA VAL A 404 8.80 38.43 -20.07
C VAL A 404 9.18 37.50 -18.94
N MET A 405 10.36 37.72 -18.35
CA MET A 405 10.85 36.91 -17.23
C MET A 405 11.23 37.78 -16.04
N VAL A 406 10.90 37.30 -14.84
CA VAL A 406 11.16 38.01 -13.59
C VAL A 406 11.71 37.03 -12.57
N LYS A 407 12.76 37.45 -11.85
CA LYS A 407 13.35 36.65 -10.78
C LYS A 407 12.38 36.45 -9.63
N SER A 408 12.31 35.23 -9.11
CA SER A 408 11.42 34.88 -8.00
C SER A 408 11.70 35.69 -6.73
N GLY A 409 12.95 36.04 -6.43
CA GLY A 409 13.31 36.81 -5.25
C GLY A 409 12.87 38.26 -5.37
N LEU A 410 12.84 38.82 -6.59
CA LEU A 410 12.27 40.15 -6.83
C LEU A 410 10.75 40.14 -6.59
N LEU A 411 10.06 39.10 -7.08
CA LEU A 411 8.62 38.93 -6.82
C LEU A 411 8.31 38.72 -5.34
N ARG A 412 9.15 37.99 -4.60
CA ARG A 412 8.96 37.75 -3.15
C ARG A 412 9.11 39.03 -2.31
N ARG A 413 9.99 39.95 -2.72
CA ARG A 413 10.28 41.19 -1.97
C ARG A 413 9.40 42.37 -2.37
N ASN A 414 8.69 42.29 -3.49
CA ASN A 414 7.84 43.36 -4.03
C ASN A 414 6.43 42.85 -4.37
N ALA A 415 5.50 43.05 -3.43
CA ALA A 415 4.13 42.58 -3.57
C ALA A 415 3.34 43.29 -4.69
N GLU A 416 3.60 44.59 -4.91
CA GLU A 416 2.93 45.35 -5.98
C GLU A 416 3.35 44.84 -7.36
N LEU A 417 4.65 44.58 -7.56
CA LEU A 417 5.15 43.93 -8.77
C LEU A 417 4.55 42.53 -8.93
N MET A 418 4.49 41.73 -7.87
CA MET A 418 3.90 40.39 -7.93
C MET A 418 2.43 40.46 -8.39
N ASP A 419 1.64 41.39 -7.86
CA ASP A 419 0.25 41.53 -8.26
C ASP A 419 0.10 42.05 -9.71
N ALA A 420 0.93 42.99 -10.14
CA ALA A 420 0.94 43.44 -11.53
C ALA A 420 1.33 42.31 -12.49
N MET A 421 2.33 41.50 -12.12
CA MET A 421 2.78 40.35 -12.92
C MET A 421 1.76 39.20 -12.91
N ALA A 422 0.96 39.04 -11.85
CA ALA A 422 -0.15 38.10 -11.85
C ALA A 422 -1.23 38.50 -12.88
N ASP A 423 -1.60 39.78 -12.97
CA ASP A 423 -2.53 40.27 -14.00
C ASP A 423 -1.96 40.10 -15.40
N PHE A 424 -0.67 40.40 -15.57
CA PHE A 424 0.06 40.16 -16.80
C PHE A 424 -0.02 38.68 -17.22
N ARG A 425 0.27 37.75 -16.30
CA ARG A 425 0.20 36.31 -16.56
C ARG A 425 -1.18 35.87 -17.01
N MET A 426 -2.24 36.32 -16.35
CA MET A 426 -3.61 35.96 -16.71
C MET A 426 -3.98 36.40 -18.14
N LYS A 427 -3.40 37.51 -18.60
CA LYS A 427 -3.65 38.07 -19.93
C LYS A 427 -2.77 37.48 -21.03
N TYR A 428 -1.50 37.19 -20.75
CA TYR A 428 -0.49 36.90 -21.78
C TYR A 428 0.14 35.50 -21.69
N ALA A 429 -0.21 34.69 -20.69
CA ALA A 429 0.25 33.30 -20.60
C ALA A 429 -0.81 32.31 -21.13
N ALA A 430 -0.33 31.21 -21.70
CA ALA A 430 -1.18 30.12 -22.22
C ALA A 430 -1.24 28.88 -21.31
N LYS A 431 -0.43 28.82 -20.25
CA LYS A 431 -0.42 27.67 -19.31
C LYS A 431 -1.63 27.73 -18.37
N HIS A 432 -2.15 26.57 -17.95
CA HIS A 432 -3.27 26.48 -17.00
C HIS A 432 -2.91 27.05 -15.61
N THR A 433 -1.63 27.06 -15.22
CA THR A 433 -1.12 27.70 -13.99
C THR A 433 -1.06 29.23 -14.04
N ARG A 434 -1.62 29.87 -15.09
CA ARG A 434 -1.61 31.33 -15.25
C ARG A 434 -2.53 32.07 -14.28
N TYR A 435 -3.56 31.40 -13.78
CA TYR A 435 -4.49 31.99 -12.82
C TYR A 435 -3.99 31.77 -11.40
N PRO A 436 -4.00 32.80 -10.53
CA PRO A 436 -3.86 32.60 -9.10
C PRO A 436 -4.92 31.63 -8.60
N VAL A 437 -4.60 30.83 -7.59
CA VAL A 437 -5.56 29.92 -6.93
C VAL A 437 -5.75 30.30 -5.48
N ASP A 438 -6.93 30.03 -4.91
CA ASP A 438 -7.21 30.35 -3.51
C ASP A 438 -6.52 29.37 -2.59
N HIS A 439 -6.50 28.08 -2.91
CA HIS A 439 -5.89 27.04 -2.08
C HIS A 439 -4.96 26.11 -2.87
N VAL A 440 -3.92 25.62 -2.20
CA VAL A 440 -3.01 24.60 -2.74
C VAL A 440 -2.91 23.47 -1.72
N VAL A 441 -3.46 22.30 -2.03
CA VAL A 441 -3.57 21.15 -1.11
C VAL A 441 -2.62 20.04 -1.55
N ARG A 442 -1.69 19.67 -0.68
CA ARG A 442 -0.73 18.59 -0.92
C ARG A 442 -1.24 17.24 -0.45
N CYS A 443 -1.33 16.31 -1.38
CA CYS A 443 -1.74 14.92 -1.17
C CYS A 443 -0.58 13.95 -1.47
N PHE A 444 0.58 14.15 -0.82
CA PHE A 444 1.83 13.43 -1.13
C PHE A 444 1.96 12.03 -0.48
N GLY A 445 0.99 11.64 0.35
CA GLY A 445 0.97 10.34 1.00
C GLY A 445 1.89 10.26 2.23
N TRP A 446 2.05 9.04 2.76
CA TRP A 446 2.73 8.79 4.04
C TRP A 446 3.88 7.79 3.89
N THR A 447 4.76 7.79 4.89
CA THR A 447 5.85 6.84 5.11
C THR A 447 5.78 6.30 6.54
N MET A 448 6.54 5.24 6.84
CA MET A 448 6.75 4.78 8.21
C MET A 448 7.40 5.90 9.06
N ASP A 449 6.92 6.12 10.28
CA ASP A 449 7.60 6.99 11.23
C ASP A 449 8.78 6.25 11.88
N THR A 450 9.99 6.75 11.67
CA THR A 450 11.22 6.17 12.22
C THR A 450 11.81 6.99 13.37
N ASN A 451 11.16 8.10 13.77
CA ASN A 451 11.70 9.00 14.80
C ASN A 451 11.81 8.34 16.18
N MET A 452 10.94 7.35 16.45
CA MET A 452 10.97 6.57 17.69
C MET A 452 12.08 5.51 17.71
N LEU A 453 12.78 5.27 16.60
CA LEU A 453 13.80 4.21 16.48
C LEU A 453 15.20 4.82 16.61
N ASP A 454 15.97 4.31 17.55
CA ASP A 454 17.36 4.73 17.69
C ASP A 454 18.30 3.96 16.76
N SER A 455 19.59 4.30 16.77
CA SER A 455 20.58 3.68 15.87
C SER A 455 20.67 2.16 15.98
N SER A 456 20.25 1.54 17.09
CA SER A 456 20.27 0.09 17.28
C SER A 456 19.05 -0.64 16.71
N THR A 457 18.01 0.12 16.34
CA THR A 457 16.69 -0.40 15.92
C THR A 457 16.20 0.21 14.62
N ARG A 458 16.97 1.14 14.03
CA ARG A 458 16.57 1.86 12.81
C ARG A 458 16.74 0.98 11.56
N PRO A 459 15.67 0.70 10.81
CA PRO A 459 15.74 -0.13 9.61
C PRO A 459 16.37 0.60 8.42
N GLU A 460 16.94 -0.16 7.50
CA GLU A 460 17.11 0.28 6.10
C GLU A 460 15.71 0.49 5.50
N MET A 461 15.50 1.61 4.81
CA MET A 461 14.20 1.96 4.21
C MET A 461 14.24 1.77 2.69
N VAL A 462 13.19 1.16 2.13
CA VAL A 462 13.01 0.88 0.69
C VAL A 462 11.86 1.73 0.10
N ASP A 463 11.68 1.67 -1.23
CA ASP A 463 10.62 2.37 -1.97
C ASP A 463 10.56 3.88 -1.70
N ASN A 464 11.68 4.57 -1.89
CA ASN A 464 11.82 6.00 -1.60
C ASN A 464 11.46 6.34 -0.15
N GLY A 465 11.96 5.55 0.79
CA GLY A 465 11.78 5.76 2.23
C GLY A 465 10.41 5.38 2.76
N LYS A 466 9.61 4.61 2.02
CA LYS A 466 8.21 4.33 2.38
C LYS A 466 8.08 3.20 3.41
N TYR A 467 8.80 2.10 3.20
CA TYR A 467 8.69 0.88 4.00
C TYR A 467 10.06 0.45 4.55
N PRO A 468 10.11 -0.24 5.70
CA PRO A 468 11.34 -0.88 6.16
C PRO A 468 11.68 -2.08 5.28
N LYS A 469 12.97 -2.41 5.16
CA LYS A 469 13.42 -3.66 4.54
C LYS A 469 13.24 -4.82 5.52
N ILE A 470 12.53 -5.86 5.09
CA ILE A 470 12.19 -7.02 5.94
C ILE A 470 12.49 -8.36 5.24
N SER A 471 12.58 -9.43 6.01
CA SER A 471 12.69 -10.82 5.53
C SER A 471 11.34 -11.38 5.08
N ASP A 472 11.35 -12.58 4.50
CA ASP A 472 10.15 -13.37 4.19
C ASP A 472 9.38 -13.84 5.43
N THR A 473 9.96 -13.70 6.62
CA THR A 473 9.34 -13.91 7.94
C THR A 473 8.93 -12.61 8.63
N PHE A 474 8.91 -11.50 7.89
CA PHE A 474 8.53 -10.16 8.34
C PHE A 474 9.46 -9.55 9.42
N GLU A 475 10.64 -10.13 9.64
CA GLU A 475 11.66 -9.58 10.54
C GLU A 475 12.40 -8.43 9.85
N VAL A 476 12.63 -7.33 10.56
CA VAL A 476 13.40 -6.20 10.07
C VAL A 476 14.85 -6.63 9.85
N GLN A 477 15.33 -6.49 8.61
CA GLN A 477 16.68 -6.90 8.28
C GLN A 477 17.71 -6.10 9.08
N GLY A 478 18.65 -6.81 9.71
CA GLY A 478 19.67 -6.24 10.58
C GLY A 478 19.25 -5.99 12.04
N VAL A 479 17.99 -6.24 12.40
CA VAL A 479 17.49 -6.03 13.78
C VAL A 479 16.76 -7.28 14.30
N PRO A 480 17.47 -8.34 14.75
CA PRO A 480 16.85 -9.56 15.27
C PRO A 480 15.85 -9.29 16.40
N GLY A 481 14.68 -9.93 16.32
CA GLY A 481 13.57 -9.78 17.26
C GLY A 481 12.68 -8.54 17.02
N PHE A 482 12.95 -7.76 15.97
CA PHE A 482 12.11 -6.65 15.55
C PHE A 482 11.33 -7.05 14.29
N PHE A 483 9.99 -7.08 14.36
CA PHE A 483 9.12 -7.47 13.25
C PHE A 483 8.26 -6.31 12.75
N ALA A 484 7.84 -6.40 11.49
CA ALA A 484 6.89 -5.47 10.88
C ALA A 484 5.54 -6.15 10.65
N ALA A 485 4.44 -5.43 10.89
CA ALA A 485 3.09 -5.94 10.70
C ALA A 485 2.14 -4.90 10.08
N GLY A 486 1.13 -5.37 9.34
CA GLY A 486 0.17 -4.50 8.67
C GLY A 486 0.77 -3.79 7.46
N THR A 487 0.31 -2.57 7.19
CA THR A 487 0.73 -1.81 6.00
C THR A 487 2.23 -1.58 5.89
N ILE A 488 3.00 -1.59 6.99
CA ILE A 488 4.46 -1.45 6.91
C ILE A 488 5.18 -2.72 6.43
N ALA A 489 4.54 -3.89 6.54
CA ALA A 489 5.06 -5.14 6.00
C ALA A 489 4.88 -5.26 4.48
N HIS A 490 4.17 -4.31 3.86
CA HIS A 490 3.86 -4.28 2.43
C HIS A 490 5.08 -4.12 1.52
N SER A 491 6.29 -3.95 2.05
CA SER A 491 7.53 -3.95 1.25
C SER A 491 7.73 -5.24 0.46
N LEU A 492 7.20 -6.37 0.94
CA LEU A 492 7.36 -7.68 0.27
C LEU A 492 6.49 -7.81 -0.98
N ASP A 493 5.34 -7.13 -1.01
CA ASP A 493 4.33 -7.27 -2.06
C ASP A 493 3.82 -5.92 -2.60
N PHE A 494 4.60 -4.85 -2.42
CA PHE A 494 4.23 -3.52 -2.87
C PHE A 494 3.98 -3.49 -4.38
N ARG A 495 2.78 -3.05 -4.78
CA ARG A 495 2.29 -3.04 -6.18
C ARG A 495 2.18 -4.43 -6.82
N LYS A 496 2.25 -5.49 -6.01
CA LYS A 496 2.01 -6.87 -6.43
C LYS A 496 0.68 -7.35 -5.88
N SER A 497 0.53 -7.37 -4.54
CA SER A 497 -0.61 -8.01 -3.88
C SER A 497 -1.27 -7.09 -2.83
N ALA A 498 -2.09 -7.66 -1.93
CA ALA A 498 -2.94 -6.90 -1.01
C ALA A 498 -2.38 -6.65 0.41
N GLY A 499 -1.10 -6.91 0.68
CA GLY A 499 -0.45 -6.79 1.99
C GLY A 499 -0.46 -5.39 2.61
N GLY A 500 -0.79 -4.36 1.81
CA GLY A 500 -0.98 -2.99 2.29
C GLY A 500 -2.34 -2.72 2.94
N PHE A 501 -3.31 -3.64 2.79
CA PHE A 501 -4.74 -3.45 3.06
C PHE A 501 -5.27 -4.55 3.99
N ILE A 502 -6.37 -4.29 4.71
CA ILE A 502 -6.86 -5.18 5.78
C ILE A 502 -7.10 -6.62 5.27
N HIS A 503 -7.71 -6.80 4.09
CA HIS A 503 -7.94 -8.14 3.52
C HIS A 503 -6.66 -8.91 3.22
N GLY A 504 -5.55 -8.25 2.90
CA GLY A 504 -4.28 -8.95 2.70
C GLY A 504 -3.54 -9.10 4.02
N PHE A 505 -3.30 -8.00 4.74
CA PHE A 505 -2.42 -8.06 5.89
C PHE A 505 -2.97 -8.84 7.07
N ARG A 506 -4.30 -9.05 7.20
CA ARG A 506 -4.84 -9.95 8.23
C ARG A 506 -4.26 -11.37 8.09
N TYR A 507 -3.93 -11.79 6.87
CA TYR A 507 -3.26 -13.05 6.61
C TYR A 507 -1.76 -12.97 6.83
N THR A 508 -1.10 -11.88 6.46
CA THR A 508 0.33 -11.70 6.82
C THR A 508 0.53 -11.63 8.34
N ALA A 509 -0.41 -11.04 9.09
CA ALA A 509 -0.43 -11.03 10.55
C ALA A 509 -0.61 -12.45 11.10
N ARG A 510 -1.49 -13.26 10.51
CA ARG A 510 -1.63 -14.68 10.85
C ARG A 510 -0.34 -15.46 10.55
N CYS A 511 0.34 -15.17 9.43
CA CYS A 511 1.62 -15.79 9.08
C CYS A 511 2.71 -15.43 10.08
N LEU A 512 2.84 -14.14 10.42
CA LEU A 512 3.77 -13.67 11.45
C LEU A 512 3.48 -14.34 12.79
N PHE A 513 2.22 -14.40 13.21
CA PHE A 513 1.82 -15.09 14.43
C PHE A 513 2.25 -16.57 14.42
N ARG A 514 1.93 -17.32 13.34
CA ARG A 514 2.32 -18.73 13.21
C ARG A 514 3.84 -18.93 13.23
N PHE A 515 4.59 -18.04 12.57
CA PHE A 515 6.05 -18.05 12.61
C PHE A 515 6.58 -17.83 14.03
N LEU A 516 6.03 -16.87 14.77
CA LEU A 516 6.43 -16.60 16.16
C LEU A 516 6.07 -17.76 17.10
N GLU A 517 4.92 -18.40 16.87
CA GLU A 517 4.48 -19.60 17.61
C GLU A 517 5.45 -20.76 17.43
N GLU A 518 5.87 -21.01 16.19
CA GLU A 518 6.85 -22.04 15.88
C GLU A 518 8.23 -21.71 16.45
N LYS A 519 8.73 -20.50 16.16
CA LYS A 519 10.06 -20.02 16.59
C LYS A 519 10.23 -20.03 18.11
N ASN A 520 9.25 -19.52 18.84
CA ASN A 520 9.40 -19.25 20.28
C ASN A 520 8.76 -20.32 21.18
N PHE A 521 7.82 -21.11 20.68
CA PHE A 521 7.06 -22.08 21.47
C PHE A 521 7.02 -23.49 20.86
N GLY A 522 7.64 -23.72 19.70
CA GLY A 522 7.68 -25.03 19.05
C GLY A 522 6.30 -25.51 18.56
N VAL A 523 5.33 -24.60 18.43
CA VAL A 523 4.00 -24.93 17.92
C VAL A 523 4.11 -25.03 16.40
N ALA A 524 3.93 -26.24 15.87
CA ALA A 524 4.02 -26.49 14.44
C ALA A 524 2.99 -25.67 13.64
N TRP A 525 3.36 -25.31 12.42
CA TRP A 525 2.42 -24.72 11.47
C TRP A 525 1.22 -25.66 11.26
N PRO A 526 -0.02 -25.16 11.14
CA PRO A 526 -1.18 -26.01 10.90
C PRO A 526 -0.98 -26.90 9.66
N GLU A 527 -1.02 -28.21 9.86
CA GLU A 527 -0.69 -29.20 8.84
C GLU A 527 -1.71 -30.34 8.74
N ARG A 528 -1.78 -30.95 7.56
CA ARG A 528 -2.49 -32.21 7.33
C ARG A 528 -1.57 -33.19 6.62
N LEU A 529 -1.55 -34.43 7.08
CA LEU A 529 -0.67 -35.47 6.55
C LEU A 529 -1.46 -36.44 5.69
N PHE A 530 -0.95 -36.68 4.49
CA PHE A 530 -1.51 -37.63 3.54
C PHE A 530 -0.49 -38.73 3.27
N ARG A 531 -0.89 -39.99 3.45
CA ARG A 531 -0.08 -41.13 2.99
C ARG A 531 -0.12 -41.16 1.47
N LEU A 532 1.05 -41.26 0.84
CA LEU A 532 1.21 -41.29 -0.60
C LEU A 532 1.72 -42.66 -1.03
N ASP A 533 0.91 -43.34 -1.83
CA ASP A 533 1.25 -44.61 -2.47
C ASP A 533 1.30 -44.38 -3.99
N ARG A 534 1.99 -45.27 -4.72
CA ARG A 534 2.09 -45.18 -6.19
C ARG A 534 0.69 -45.24 -6.80
N VAL A 535 0.47 -44.43 -7.83
CA VAL A 535 -0.80 -44.36 -8.54
C VAL A 535 -0.67 -45.10 -9.87
N ASP A 536 -1.28 -46.30 -9.94
CA ASP A 536 -1.17 -47.22 -11.09
C ASP A 536 -2.16 -46.90 -12.23
N GLU A 537 -3.31 -46.27 -11.93
CA GLU A 537 -4.33 -45.83 -12.91
C GLU A 537 -4.78 -44.38 -12.64
N PHE A 538 -5.38 -43.71 -13.63
CA PHE A 538 -5.91 -42.35 -13.50
C PHE A 538 -6.83 -42.22 -12.26
N LEU A 539 -6.73 -41.10 -11.54
CA LEU A 539 -7.59 -40.80 -10.39
C LEU A 539 -9.01 -40.45 -10.87
N THR A 540 -9.82 -41.47 -11.16
CA THR A 540 -11.14 -41.36 -11.82
C THR A 540 -12.33 -41.25 -10.86
N SER A 541 -12.20 -41.66 -9.59
CA SER A 541 -13.33 -41.63 -8.67
C SER A 541 -13.44 -40.31 -7.91
N PRO A 542 -14.59 -39.62 -7.94
CA PRO A 542 -14.93 -38.66 -6.91
C PRO A 542 -15.04 -39.42 -5.59
N VAL A 543 -14.40 -38.91 -4.53
CA VAL A 543 -14.78 -39.32 -3.18
C VAL A 543 -16.18 -38.78 -2.98
N HIS A 544 -17.21 -39.58 -3.27
CA HIS A 544 -18.59 -39.20 -3.00
C HIS A 544 -18.71 -38.91 -1.50
N SER A 545 -18.80 -37.63 -1.15
CA SER A 545 -19.29 -37.23 0.16
C SER A 545 -20.78 -37.59 0.17
N GLU A 546 -21.12 -38.73 0.74
CA GLU A 546 -22.37 -38.77 1.48
C GLU A 546 -22.30 -37.63 2.49
N THR A 547 -23.34 -36.79 2.50
CA THR A 547 -23.53 -35.65 3.38
C THR A 547 -22.96 -35.91 4.77
N VAL A 548 -21.90 -35.17 5.15
CA VAL A 548 -21.50 -35.05 6.56
C VAL A 548 -21.70 -33.59 6.99
N PRO A 549 -22.89 -33.26 7.52
CA PRO A 549 -23.14 -31.97 8.15
C PRO A 549 -22.28 -31.87 9.41
N TRP A 550 -21.44 -30.83 9.49
CA TRP A 550 -20.80 -30.36 10.74
C TRP A 550 -19.91 -31.38 11.46
N LEU A 551 -18.60 -31.41 11.13
CA LEU A 551 -17.60 -31.95 12.05
C LEU A 551 -16.54 -30.90 12.37
N CYS A 552 -16.91 -30.05 13.34
CA CYS A 552 -15.99 -29.64 14.38
C CYS A 552 -15.96 -30.79 15.39
N GLU A 553 -14.90 -31.59 15.41
CA GLU A 553 -14.27 -32.12 16.63
C GLU A 553 -13.06 -32.98 16.27
N ARG A 554 -12.10 -32.99 17.19
CA ARG A 554 -10.82 -33.69 17.06
C ARG A 554 -11.06 -35.17 16.84
N GLU A 555 -10.79 -35.67 15.64
CA GLU A 555 -10.56 -37.09 15.44
C GLU A 555 -9.57 -37.31 14.29
N THR A 556 -8.57 -38.13 14.59
CA THR A 556 -7.49 -38.62 13.74
C THR A 556 -8.05 -39.46 12.59
N ALA A 557 -8.64 -38.83 11.58
CA ALA A 557 -8.87 -39.48 10.29
C ALA A 557 -7.60 -39.32 9.45
N ARG A 558 -6.80 -40.38 9.33
CA ARG A 558 -5.81 -40.54 8.24
C ARG A 558 -6.57 -40.52 6.91
N SER A 559 -6.88 -39.34 6.39
CA SER A 559 -7.76 -39.17 5.23
C SER A 559 -7.03 -39.48 3.92
N SER A 560 -7.12 -40.75 3.51
CA SER A 560 -7.18 -41.30 2.14
C SER A 560 -6.28 -40.69 1.04
N GLY A 561 -5.00 -41.06 1.03
CA GLY A 561 -4.21 -41.17 -0.22
C GLY A 561 -4.00 -39.88 -1.05
N VAL A 562 -3.57 -40.08 -2.30
CA VAL A 562 -3.43 -38.99 -3.29
C VAL A 562 -4.78 -38.37 -3.65
N ALA A 563 -5.86 -39.17 -3.66
CA ALA A 563 -7.21 -38.70 -3.97
C ALA A 563 -7.75 -37.70 -2.93
N GLY A 564 -7.50 -37.95 -1.64
CA GLY A 564 -7.87 -37.05 -0.55
C GLY A 564 -7.10 -35.74 -0.60
N LEU A 565 -5.80 -35.78 -0.92
CA LEU A 565 -5.01 -34.57 -1.15
C LEU A 565 -5.53 -33.75 -2.34
N ALA A 566 -5.88 -34.43 -3.46
CA ALA A 566 -6.47 -33.76 -4.62
C ALA A 566 -7.80 -33.08 -4.26
N GLN A 567 -8.69 -33.78 -3.55
CA GLN A 567 -9.97 -33.23 -3.14
C GLN A 567 -9.77 -32.01 -2.24
N LEU A 568 -8.85 -32.10 -1.28
CA LEU A 568 -8.55 -30.98 -0.41
C LEU A 568 -8.09 -29.75 -1.18
N LEU A 569 -7.17 -29.92 -2.13
CA LEU A 569 -6.65 -28.83 -2.95
C LEU A 569 -7.76 -28.21 -3.80
N ILE A 570 -8.66 -29.02 -4.37
CA ILE A 570 -9.83 -28.52 -5.11
C ILE A 570 -10.75 -27.68 -4.19
N ASP A 571 -11.06 -28.18 -3.00
CA ASP A 571 -11.93 -27.47 -2.05
C ASP A 571 -11.29 -26.14 -1.63
N ARG A 572 -9.99 -26.14 -1.36
CA ARG A 572 -9.23 -24.92 -1.01
C ARG A 572 -9.14 -23.95 -2.17
N VAL A 573 -8.90 -24.40 -3.40
CA VAL A 573 -8.95 -23.56 -4.62
C VAL A 573 -10.28 -22.79 -4.70
N ASN A 574 -11.37 -23.49 -4.39
CA ASN A 574 -12.69 -22.90 -4.44
C ASN A 574 -12.98 -21.96 -3.25
N GLU A 575 -12.56 -22.28 -2.02
CA GLU A 575 -13.03 -21.59 -0.82
C GLU A 575 -12.00 -20.66 -0.17
N ALA A 576 -10.70 -20.92 -0.32
CA ALA A 576 -9.66 -20.27 0.47
C ALA A 576 -9.57 -18.77 0.20
N SER A 577 -9.36 -17.98 1.26
CA SER A 577 -9.31 -16.52 1.15
C SER A 577 -7.91 -15.95 1.15
N ALA A 578 -6.95 -16.54 1.88
CA ALA A 578 -5.61 -15.97 1.97
C ALA A 578 -4.83 -16.02 0.64
N PRO A 579 -4.73 -17.17 -0.06
CA PRO A 579 -4.05 -17.22 -1.35
C PRO A 579 -4.72 -16.34 -2.42
N TYR A 580 -6.04 -16.12 -2.30
CA TYR A 580 -6.79 -15.26 -3.21
C TYR A 580 -6.47 -13.77 -3.02
N GLN A 581 -6.39 -13.31 -1.76
CA GLN A 581 -6.07 -11.91 -1.46
C GLN A 581 -4.58 -11.61 -1.58
N MET A 582 -3.75 -12.55 -1.16
CA MET A 582 -2.29 -12.45 -1.17
C MET A 582 -1.71 -13.28 -2.34
N PHE A 583 -2.30 -13.12 -3.52
CA PHE A 583 -1.86 -13.80 -4.74
C PHE A 583 -0.36 -13.57 -4.99
N GLU A 584 0.31 -14.59 -5.54
CA GLU A 584 1.78 -14.67 -5.70
C GLU A 584 2.63 -14.53 -4.42
N MET A 585 2.02 -14.35 -3.24
CA MET A 585 2.73 -14.10 -1.99
C MET A 585 2.45 -15.18 -0.94
N LEU A 586 1.19 -15.57 -0.79
CA LEU A 586 0.75 -16.68 0.06
C LEU A 586 0.11 -17.76 -0.79
N GLY A 587 0.31 -19.01 -0.37
CA GLY A 587 -0.27 -20.18 -1.00
C GLY A 587 -0.50 -21.30 0.00
N ASP A 588 -1.19 -22.35 -0.43
CA ASP A 588 -1.08 -23.61 0.30
C ASP A 588 0.00 -24.46 -0.36
N MET A 589 0.69 -25.24 0.47
CA MET A 589 1.91 -25.93 0.09
C MET A 589 1.84 -27.39 0.45
N VAL A 590 2.57 -28.24 -0.26
CA VAL A 590 2.79 -29.64 0.10
C VAL A 590 4.28 -29.91 0.09
N VAL A 591 4.82 -30.41 1.19
CA VAL A 591 6.17 -30.97 1.25
C VAL A 591 6.05 -32.48 1.17
N PHE A 592 6.85 -33.10 0.32
CA PHE A 592 6.93 -34.54 0.22
C PHE A 592 8.10 -35.04 1.06
N GLU A 593 7.78 -35.87 2.06
CA GLU A 593 8.76 -36.39 3.01
C GLU A 593 8.65 -37.91 3.08
N LYS A 594 9.78 -38.61 3.16
CA LYS A 594 9.79 -40.05 3.38
C LYS A 594 9.81 -40.35 4.87
N ASN A 595 8.85 -41.14 5.33
CA ASN A 595 8.93 -41.72 6.67
C ASN A 595 9.95 -42.86 6.65
N SER A 596 11.11 -42.62 7.25
CA SER A 596 12.25 -43.53 7.29
C SER A 596 11.91 -44.89 7.94
N SER A 597 10.92 -44.92 8.83
CA SER A 597 10.54 -46.13 9.57
C SER A 597 9.59 -47.03 8.78
N GLU A 598 8.72 -46.45 7.95
CA GLU A 598 7.66 -47.17 7.23
C GLU A 598 7.95 -47.34 5.74
N LYS A 599 9.02 -46.71 5.21
CA LYS A 599 9.33 -46.60 3.76
C LYS A 599 8.16 -46.04 2.94
N VAL A 600 7.43 -45.10 3.52
CA VAL A 600 6.20 -44.54 2.95
C VAL A 600 6.37 -43.04 2.75
N TRP A 601 5.91 -42.55 1.60
CA TRP A 601 5.89 -41.12 1.32
C TRP A 601 4.69 -40.47 2.01
N ILE A 602 4.95 -39.30 2.59
CA ILE A 602 3.95 -38.46 3.25
C ILE A 602 3.92 -37.11 2.54
N GLY A 603 2.73 -36.71 2.12
CA GLY A 603 2.44 -35.34 1.70
C GLY A 603 2.02 -34.53 2.91
N ARG A 604 2.91 -33.65 3.39
CA ARG A 604 2.62 -32.69 4.46
C ARG A 604 2.06 -31.42 3.83
N TYR A 605 0.75 -31.25 3.93
CA TYR A 605 0.05 -30.07 3.46
C TYR A 605 0.06 -28.96 4.51
N LEU A 606 0.31 -27.72 4.08
CA LEU A 606 0.42 -26.51 4.91
C LEU A 606 -0.45 -25.38 4.34
N GLU A 607 -1.25 -24.71 5.18
CA GLU A 607 -2.16 -23.64 4.77
C GLU A 607 -1.52 -22.25 4.85
N ASP A 608 -1.79 -21.38 3.86
CA ASP A 608 -1.51 -19.94 3.88
C ASP A 608 -0.03 -19.59 4.20
N VAL A 609 0.93 -20.28 3.59
CA VAL A 609 2.36 -20.12 3.83
C VAL A 609 2.94 -19.04 2.91
N PRO A 610 3.84 -18.16 3.39
CA PRO A 610 4.59 -17.26 2.51
C PRO A 610 5.46 -18.04 1.51
N LEU A 611 5.29 -17.76 0.22
CA LEU A 611 5.88 -18.54 -0.87
C LEU A 611 7.42 -18.61 -0.80
N ASN A 612 8.08 -17.46 -0.61
CA ASN A 612 9.53 -17.40 -0.51
C ASN A 612 10.05 -18.12 0.74
N HIS A 613 9.37 -17.96 1.88
CA HIS A 613 9.71 -18.65 3.11
C HIS A 613 9.62 -20.17 2.93
N PHE A 614 8.56 -20.65 2.27
CA PHE A 614 8.37 -22.06 1.97
C PHE A 614 9.52 -22.61 1.11
N HIS A 615 9.89 -21.91 0.04
CA HIS A 615 10.98 -22.31 -0.84
C HIS A 615 12.35 -22.31 -0.14
N HIS A 616 12.64 -21.34 0.71
CA HIS A 616 13.87 -21.33 1.49
C HIS A 616 13.90 -22.47 2.52
N ARG A 617 12.80 -22.68 3.23
CA ARG A 617 12.71 -23.68 4.31
C ARG A 617 12.78 -25.12 3.80
N PHE A 618 12.13 -25.41 2.68
CA PHE A 618 12.00 -26.77 2.13
C PHE A 618 12.75 -26.93 0.81
N ALA A 619 13.83 -26.18 0.60
CA ALA A 619 14.62 -26.22 -0.63
C ALA A 619 15.14 -27.63 -0.96
N LEU A 620 15.49 -28.40 0.07
CA LEU A 620 16.04 -29.76 -0.04
C LEU A 620 14.98 -30.86 -0.17
N SER A 621 13.71 -30.53 -0.03
CA SER A 621 12.61 -31.48 -0.16
C SER A 621 11.88 -31.27 -1.48
N PRO A 622 11.38 -32.34 -2.13
CA PRO A 622 10.40 -32.18 -3.20
C PRO A 622 9.17 -31.47 -2.64
N ARG A 623 8.60 -30.56 -3.41
CA ARG A 623 7.55 -29.67 -2.91
C ARG A 623 6.60 -29.21 -4.01
N LEU A 624 5.32 -29.09 -3.67
CA LEU A 624 4.27 -28.54 -4.52
C LEU A 624 3.76 -27.24 -3.90
N THR A 625 3.52 -26.25 -4.74
CA THR A 625 2.94 -24.96 -4.32
C THR A 625 1.65 -24.71 -5.07
N TRP A 626 0.67 -24.10 -4.40
CA TRP A 626 -0.52 -23.57 -5.02
C TRP A 626 -0.70 -22.09 -4.65
N THR A 627 -0.78 -21.22 -5.66
CA THR A 627 -1.05 -19.79 -5.51
C THR A 627 -2.10 -19.32 -6.52
N PHE A 628 -2.69 -18.16 -6.31
CA PHE A 628 -3.37 -17.44 -7.40
C PHE A 628 -2.38 -16.53 -8.12
N ARG A 629 -2.57 -16.34 -9.42
CA ARG A 629 -1.74 -15.47 -10.28
C ARG A 629 -2.57 -14.77 -11.35
N TYR A 630 -2.13 -13.59 -11.77
CA TYR A 630 -2.53 -12.98 -13.04
C TYR A 630 -1.50 -13.36 -14.11
N SER A 631 -1.87 -13.28 -15.39
CA SER A 631 -0.87 -13.31 -16.47
C SER A 631 0.07 -12.11 -16.34
N GLU A 632 1.37 -12.32 -16.58
CA GLU A 632 2.38 -11.27 -16.52
C GLU A 632 2.12 -10.13 -17.51
N ALA A 633 1.40 -10.41 -18.61
CA ALA A 633 1.06 -9.43 -19.64
C ALA A 633 -0.33 -8.78 -19.46
N PHE A 634 -1.11 -9.18 -18.43
CA PHE A 634 -2.45 -8.64 -18.25
C PHE A 634 -2.44 -7.39 -17.38
N HIS A 635 -2.24 -6.26 -18.04
CA HIS A 635 -2.33 -4.95 -17.42
C HIS A 635 -2.54 -3.86 -18.50
N GLY A 636 -2.74 -2.62 -18.06
CA GLY A 636 -2.82 -1.47 -18.94
C GLY A 636 -4.10 -1.40 -19.78
N PRO A 637 -4.07 -0.74 -20.95
CA PRO A 637 -5.24 -0.60 -21.83
C PRO A 637 -5.83 -1.93 -22.34
N MET A 638 -5.02 -2.99 -22.40
CA MET A 638 -5.47 -4.32 -22.86
C MET A 638 -6.52 -4.95 -21.94
N VAL A 639 -6.60 -4.56 -20.67
CA VAL A 639 -7.58 -5.11 -19.72
C VAL A 639 -9.03 -4.91 -20.18
N LEU A 640 -9.30 -3.80 -20.88
CA LEU A 640 -10.62 -3.49 -21.43
C LEU A 640 -10.63 -3.51 -22.97
N SER A 641 -9.63 -4.11 -23.62
CA SER A 641 -9.61 -4.24 -25.08
C SER A 641 -10.51 -5.38 -25.57
N MET A 642 -10.78 -5.39 -26.88
CA MET A 642 -11.51 -6.47 -27.55
C MET A 642 -10.75 -7.80 -27.52
N ASP A 643 -9.42 -7.74 -27.39
CA ASP A 643 -8.52 -8.91 -27.38
C ASP A 643 -8.26 -9.45 -25.98
N ARG A 644 -9.10 -9.11 -24.98
CA ARG A 644 -8.96 -9.68 -23.64
C ARG A 644 -9.16 -11.21 -23.72
N VAL A 645 -8.06 -11.95 -23.58
CA VAL A 645 -8.11 -13.42 -23.63
C VAL A 645 -8.52 -13.94 -22.25
N GLY A 646 -9.78 -14.35 -22.11
CA GLY A 646 -10.19 -15.26 -21.05
C GLY A 646 -10.04 -16.69 -21.53
N ALA A 647 -9.30 -17.52 -20.81
CA ALA A 647 -9.13 -18.92 -21.17
C ALA A 647 -9.97 -19.81 -20.25
N SER A 648 -11.20 -20.08 -20.69
CA SER A 648 -12.12 -21.01 -20.02
C SER A 648 -11.84 -22.49 -20.35
N ASP A 649 -10.88 -22.75 -21.25
CA ASP A 649 -10.48 -24.09 -21.67
C ASP A 649 -9.17 -24.49 -20.97
N ALA A 650 -9.13 -25.71 -20.42
CA ALA A 650 -7.98 -26.25 -19.68
C ALA A 650 -6.67 -26.26 -20.49
N PHE A 651 -6.72 -26.47 -21.82
CA PHE A 651 -5.54 -26.49 -22.70
C PHE A 651 -4.96 -25.09 -22.94
N LYS A 652 -5.77 -24.03 -22.74
CA LYS A 652 -5.35 -22.63 -22.88
C LYS A 652 -5.25 -21.91 -21.54
N ALA A 653 -5.43 -22.60 -20.42
CA ALA A 653 -5.48 -22.01 -19.09
C ALA A 653 -4.26 -21.11 -18.78
N HIS A 654 -3.06 -21.51 -19.20
CA HIS A 654 -1.82 -20.73 -19.06
C HIS A 654 -1.81 -19.39 -19.82
N LEU A 655 -2.74 -19.18 -20.76
CA LEU A 655 -2.96 -17.93 -21.48
C LEU A 655 -4.06 -17.07 -20.84
N SER A 656 -4.72 -17.55 -19.77
CA SER A 656 -5.72 -16.75 -19.08
C SER A 656 -5.07 -15.52 -18.49
N ASN A 657 -5.74 -14.40 -18.70
CA ASN A 657 -5.30 -13.12 -18.22
C ASN A 657 -5.79 -12.79 -16.81
N PHE A 658 -6.93 -13.33 -16.37
CA PHE A 658 -7.51 -13.00 -15.07
C PHE A 658 -6.86 -13.76 -13.91
N LEU A 659 -7.25 -13.43 -12.68
CA LEU A 659 -6.76 -14.12 -11.49
C LEU A 659 -7.23 -15.57 -11.47
N HIS A 660 -6.31 -16.52 -11.58
CA HIS A 660 -6.64 -17.95 -11.58
C HIS A 660 -5.61 -18.80 -10.81
N PRO A 661 -5.99 -20.02 -10.40
CA PRO A 661 -5.10 -20.92 -9.66
C PRO A 661 -3.93 -21.43 -10.51
N TYR A 662 -2.74 -21.40 -9.93
CA TYR A 662 -1.50 -21.92 -10.50
C TYR A 662 -0.83 -22.85 -9.51
N MET A 663 -0.41 -24.03 -9.98
CA MET A 663 0.32 -25.01 -9.19
C MET A 663 1.64 -25.36 -9.84
N ALA A 664 2.67 -25.50 -9.00
CA ALA A 664 4.03 -25.74 -9.44
C ALA A 664 4.73 -26.75 -8.53
N PHE A 665 5.22 -27.84 -9.14
CA PHE A 665 6.01 -28.88 -8.47
C PHE A 665 7.50 -28.67 -8.71
N PHE A 666 8.28 -28.71 -7.63
CA PHE A 666 9.72 -28.55 -7.61
C PHE A 666 10.36 -29.81 -7.03
N PRO A 667 11.26 -30.49 -7.76
CA PRO A 667 12.11 -31.52 -7.20
C PRO A 667 12.99 -30.98 -6.07
N ALA A 668 13.55 -31.89 -5.27
CA ALA A 668 14.54 -31.55 -4.26
C ALA A 668 15.69 -30.75 -4.88
N ASN A 669 16.10 -29.66 -4.22
CA ASN A 669 17.17 -28.75 -4.66
C ASN A 669 16.94 -28.03 -6.00
N ALA A 670 15.75 -28.13 -6.61
CA ALA A 670 15.43 -27.41 -7.85
C ALA A 670 14.97 -25.98 -7.57
N SER A 671 15.41 -25.01 -8.38
CA SER A 671 14.96 -23.61 -8.32
C SER A 671 13.83 -23.30 -9.31
N LYS A 672 13.55 -24.20 -10.25
CA LYS A 672 12.50 -24.08 -11.27
C LYS A 672 11.52 -25.25 -11.15
N PRO A 673 10.24 -25.06 -11.52
CA PRO A 673 9.28 -26.15 -11.48
C PRO A 673 9.59 -27.19 -12.56
N ALA A 674 9.45 -28.47 -12.21
CA ALA A 674 9.51 -29.58 -13.18
C ALA A 674 8.14 -29.86 -13.80
N ARG A 675 7.06 -29.52 -13.09
CA ARG A 675 5.69 -29.58 -13.61
C ARG A 675 4.89 -28.38 -13.15
N GLU A 676 4.00 -27.94 -14.02
CA GLU A 676 3.10 -26.81 -13.78
C GLU A 676 1.69 -27.21 -14.18
N PHE A 677 0.70 -26.68 -13.47
CA PHE A 677 -0.71 -26.83 -13.80
C PHE A 677 -1.42 -25.50 -13.62
N TRP A 678 -2.13 -25.10 -14.66
CA TRP A 678 -2.93 -23.88 -14.69
C TRP A 678 -4.40 -24.29 -14.70
N PHE A 679 -5.15 -23.83 -13.72
CA PHE A 679 -6.61 -23.95 -13.78
C PHE A 679 -7.13 -22.92 -14.79
N PRO A 680 -8.13 -23.26 -15.62
CA PRO A 680 -8.74 -22.28 -16.50
C PRO A 680 -9.38 -21.18 -15.64
N GLU A 681 -9.52 -20.00 -16.24
CA GLU A 681 -10.23 -18.92 -15.59
C GLU A 681 -11.71 -19.25 -15.46
N ASP A 682 -12.25 -18.91 -14.29
CA ASP A 682 -13.66 -18.97 -14.01
C ASP A 682 -14.10 -17.68 -13.32
N VAL A 683 -14.92 -16.88 -14.01
CA VAL A 683 -15.44 -15.59 -13.51
C VAL A 683 -16.34 -15.77 -12.28
N HIS A 684 -16.89 -16.96 -12.09
CA HIS A 684 -17.66 -17.33 -10.91
C HIS A 684 -16.80 -17.87 -9.76
N THR A 685 -15.49 -18.02 -9.98
CA THR A 685 -14.51 -18.60 -9.07
C THR A 685 -14.91 -20.02 -8.61
N GLN A 686 -15.39 -20.82 -9.57
CA GLN A 686 -15.83 -22.19 -9.38
C GLN A 686 -15.00 -23.16 -10.25
N TRP A 687 -14.22 -24.03 -9.62
CA TRP A 687 -13.34 -24.99 -10.28
C TRP A 687 -13.71 -26.43 -9.90
N HIS A 688 -15.00 -26.75 -10.00
CA HIS A 688 -15.54 -28.08 -9.66
C HIS A 688 -15.89 -28.93 -10.89
N ALA A 689 -15.92 -28.34 -12.09
CA ALA A 689 -16.26 -29.06 -13.30
C ALA A 689 -15.24 -30.16 -13.59
N ASP A 690 -15.70 -31.33 -14.04
CA ASP A 690 -14.83 -32.49 -14.31
C ASP A 690 -13.78 -32.17 -15.39
N GLU A 691 -14.11 -31.30 -16.34
CA GLU A 691 -13.18 -30.79 -17.36
C GLU A 691 -11.95 -30.07 -16.76
N ILE A 692 -12.07 -29.59 -15.51
CA ILE A 692 -11.02 -28.92 -14.75
C ILE A 692 -10.38 -29.90 -13.76
N THR A 693 -11.21 -30.61 -12.98
CA THR A 693 -10.72 -31.41 -11.87
C THR A 693 -10.07 -32.71 -12.32
N MET A 694 -10.51 -33.33 -13.42
CA MET A 694 -9.90 -34.56 -13.93
C MET A 694 -8.45 -34.33 -14.41
N PRO A 695 -8.14 -33.31 -15.25
CA PRO A 695 -6.75 -32.96 -15.56
C PRO A 695 -5.91 -32.66 -14.32
N PHE A 696 -6.48 -31.96 -13.34
CA PHE A 696 -5.77 -31.64 -12.09
C PHE A 696 -5.41 -32.89 -11.28
N ARG A 697 -6.35 -33.83 -11.12
CA ARG A 697 -6.10 -35.10 -10.44
C ARG A 697 -4.98 -35.88 -11.14
N ASN A 698 -4.99 -35.91 -12.47
CA ASN A 698 -3.92 -36.56 -13.25
C ASN A 698 -2.56 -35.87 -13.09
N PHE A 699 -2.54 -34.55 -13.01
CA PHE A 699 -1.33 -33.79 -12.69
C PHE A 699 -0.77 -34.19 -11.32
N LEU A 700 -1.62 -34.24 -10.28
CA LEU A 700 -1.17 -34.60 -8.93
C LEU A 700 -0.67 -36.05 -8.85
N ALA A 701 -1.33 -36.99 -9.53
CA ALA A 701 -0.88 -38.38 -9.62
C ALA A 701 0.54 -38.47 -10.23
N ARG A 702 0.81 -37.73 -11.31
CA ARG A 702 2.15 -37.66 -11.91
C ARG A 702 3.19 -37.05 -10.98
N VAL A 703 2.83 -35.99 -10.25
CA VAL A 703 3.72 -35.39 -9.24
C VAL A 703 4.09 -36.41 -8.16
N VAL A 704 3.13 -37.18 -7.65
CA VAL A 704 3.41 -38.21 -6.62
C VAL A 704 4.28 -39.33 -7.18
N ASN A 705 4.00 -39.81 -8.39
CA ASN A 705 4.82 -40.84 -9.02
C ASN A 705 6.26 -40.35 -9.27
N ASP A 706 6.47 -39.11 -9.72
CA ASP A 706 7.81 -38.53 -9.88
C ASP A 706 8.59 -38.50 -8.55
N VAL A 707 7.92 -38.14 -7.45
CA VAL A 707 8.53 -38.13 -6.11
C VAL A 707 9.00 -39.53 -5.73
N ILE A 708 8.14 -40.54 -5.94
CA ILE A 708 8.45 -41.95 -5.63
C ILE A 708 9.57 -42.49 -6.53
N ASP A 709 9.53 -42.18 -7.84
CA ASP A 709 10.48 -42.70 -8.83
C ASP A 709 11.87 -42.03 -8.72
N SER A 710 11.94 -40.74 -8.36
CA SER A 710 13.21 -40.01 -8.18
C SER A 710 14.13 -40.61 -7.11
N GLU A 711 13.55 -41.37 -6.19
CA GLU A 711 14.29 -42.13 -5.18
C GLU A 711 14.78 -43.49 -5.71
N ALA A 712 13.98 -44.19 -6.52
CA ALA A 712 14.41 -45.45 -7.12
C ALA A 712 15.68 -45.26 -7.97
N GLU A 713 15.79 -44.13 -8.67
CA GLU A 713 17.00 -43.76 -9.41
C GLU A 713 18.19 -43.42 -8.50
N ALA A 714 17.95 -42.79 -7.34
CA ALA A 714 19.01 -42.48 -6.37
C ALA A 714 19.51 -43.75 -5.62
N GLU A 715 18.61 -44.68 -5.29
CA GLU A 715 18.96 -45.99 -4.69
C GLU A 715 19.66 -46.94 -5.69
N LEU A 716 19.48 -46.76 -7.00
CA LEU A 716 20.19 -47.53 -8.04
C LEU A 716 21.60 -46.99 -8.37
N VAL A 717 21.89 -45.73 -8.01
CA VAL A 717 23.16 -45.04 -8.25
C VAL A 717 24.09 -45.06 -7.02
N THR A 718 23.58 -45.50 -5.87
CA THR A 718 24.33 -45.73 -4.62
C THR A 718 24.60 -47.21 -4.40
#